data_AF-A0A0C3L2Q0-F1
#
_entry.id   AF-A0A0C3L2Q0-F1
#
_cell.length_a   1.000
_cell.length_b   1.000
_cell.length_c   1.000
_cell.angle_alpha   90.00
_cell.angle_beta   90.00
_cell.angle_gamma   90.00
#
_symmetry.space_group_name_H-M   'P 1'
#
loop_
_entity.id
_entity.type
_entity.pdbx_description
1 polymer ?
#
loop_
_entity_poly.entity_id
_entity_poly.type
_entity_poly.pdbx_seq_one_letter_code
_entity_poly.pdbx_strand_id
1 'polypeptide(L)'
;MPPQRPESPAMGAPEAQKAQQNASKYVLNAVDFPMPGKLSERLDYVRFRLSPDTIEFTSVESSAHSENFGDVRATWKRWKGNDGQHVGVRKRRRNLGIGKGEFSKEFTREVDLMASLSHENVEKFIGFVNEFENGKTWIVVSWEPNGNLNEFLAKKQWETPERLSLTLSQVSSIFIHVSHQSVMGISTRRRNILISSSYRAIISNFVSARVLVDPKPKTKAVSKTGDPQEKLPPTAESPSPIRAVATDTQLTVIETTSSLRWASPEVLKGSPSGLSSDIWAAGWIGWEVMTDKVPFCEYRLKIEITKKIVEGEVPSPQEHGGLSQVIGLCNLIKHCWKDSPEDRPDSTQCYNVVQWMPSIVPVEGRPASSSGLSLQKGWVHYLQGSYEDAAFLFEEGLGLARNEDDQGFRAEAYHRLGHVYYAQTKYIDAEESYGRARDIFARIGDDHGRANTLQGLGHVYRARSKYAEAENSYTGAQEIFCRVEDEMGQAIALRGLGEVYRAQSKYTEAKESYKQAQEIFVRIGDDHGRANTLQGLGHLYRTRFQHSEADKSYTEAKEIFLRIGDDHGQAITLQGLGHVYRVQSQYCEAKESFEKAQEIFDRIGDDHGRAITLQGLGHLYRARSHYREAKDSYAKAQKIFTRVGDKHGSAITLRGLGDVYCAEYKYSEAETSYTDAQAVFIQIGSDHGQAITLRGLGKLDFARSQYTAAEKAYLKARDIFSRIGDERGRALAMRGLGDVYCAQPNFTLAMASYTRAQEIFIRIGDKRAHAITLQGLGHVYYAQSKYAEAEKAYKAAQSVFIDMGNDHGQAITLRGLGNVSFAQAQYSAAEKSYRKAQGILSRIGDDRDRALVLRELGDVYRAQSNFTLAMASYTRAQEVFVRIGDKRARAITLQKLGHVHYAQSKYAEAEQSYKQAKGIFGDIPDEQACAIMSQELGHFYYTRSKYNEAEQSYKQAEEIFVRFANKQGLSITLKGLGDVYRAQLDFPKAIEYYARAEKIFALIGDQQGQATTERGLGDVYYAQPRPNFTQAIESYKKAERIFASIGDEHARAITRRRLEQINDAQFEYIEIEGSITATE
;
A
#
# COMPACT_ATOMS: atom_id res chain seq x y z
N MET A 1 -59.27 -16.60 -7.21
CA MET A 1 -59.20 -17.45 -6.01
C MET A 1 -57.75 -17.87 -5.80
N PRO A 2 -57.10 -17.44 -4.71
CA PRO A 2 -55.72 -17.80 -4.41
C PRO A 2 -55.64 -19.03 -3.48
N PRO A 3 -54.53 -19.78 -3.49
CA PRO A 3 -54.01 -20.46 -2.30
C PRO A 3 -52.63 -19.87 -1.93
N GLN A 4 -52.54 -19.19 -0.79
CA GLN A 4 -51.96 -19.67 0.47
C GLN A 4 -50.44 -19.90 0.45
N ARG A 5 -49.72 -18.93 1.05
CA ARG A 5 -48.34 -19.03 1.53
C ARG A 5 -48.29 -19.86 2.82
N PRO A 6 -47.28 -20.73 3.02
CA PRO A 6 -46.75 -21.06 4.33
C PRO A 6 -45.53 -20.18 4.66
N GLU A 7 -45.44 -19.83 5.94
CA GLU A 7 -44.40 -19.01 6.58
C GLU A 7 -43.06 -19.78 6.68
N SER A 8 -41.95 -19.09 6.41
CA SER A 8 -40.59 -19.53 6.72
C SER A 8 -39.87 -18.48 7.59
N PRO A 9 -39.00 -18.88 8.53
CA PRO A 9 -38.45 -17.99 9.55
C PRO A 9 -37.24 -17.23 9.00
N ALA A 10 -37.38 -15.91 8.86
CA ALA A 10 -36.29 -15.02 8.49
C ALA A 10 -35.31 -14.83 9.66
N MET A 11 -34.08 -15.29 9.52
CA MET A 11 -32.95 -14.88 10.36
C MET A 11 -32.17 -13.75 9.69
N GLY A 12 -32.15 -12.58 10.33
CA GLY A 12 -31.10 -11.57 10.22
C GLY A 12 -31.30 -10.44 9.20
N ALA A 13 -31.69 -9.26 9.69
CA ALA A 13 -31.44 -7.91 9.15
C ALA A 13 -31.43 -7.73 7.61
N PRO A 14 -32.47 -7.06 7.07
CA PRO A 14 -32.30 -5.63 6.82
C PRO A 14 -33.52 -4.82 7.28
N GLU A 15 -33.54 -4.44 8.56
CA GLU A 15 -34.45 -3.41 9.07
C GLU A 15 -33.76 -2.05 9.28
N ALA A 16 -32.42 -1.99 9.15
CA ALA A 16 -31.66 -0.76 9.39
C ALA A 16 -31.87 0.32 8.31
N GLN A 17 -31.97 -0.03 7.03
CA GLN A 17 -32.29 0.96 5.97
C GLN A 17 -33.80 1.29 5.89
N LYS A 18 -34.67 0.35 6.30
CA LYS A 18 -36.10 0.65 6.47
C LYS A 18 -36.34 1.58 7.66
N ALA A 19 -35.50 1.56 8.69
CA ALA A 19 -35.57 2.54 9.79
C ALA A 19 -35.18 3.96 9.32
N GLN A 20 -34.24 4.09 8.38
CA GLN A 20 -33.80 5.40 7.88
C GLN A 20 -34.76 6.00 6.82
N GLN A 21 -35.40 5.18 5.97
CA GLN A 21 -36.44 5.66 5.04
C GLN A 21 -37.85 5.74 5.67
N ASN A 22 -38.19 4.94 6.69
CA ASN A 22 -39.47 5.10 7.41
C ASN A 22 -39.46 6.19 8.49
N ALA A 23 -38.29 6.75 8.84
CA ALA A 23 -38.19 7.92 9.71
C ALA A 23 -38.92 9.16 9.15
N SER A 24 -39.15 9.21 7.83
CA SER A 24 -39.85 10.32 7.16
C SER A 24 -41.37 10.13 7.05
N LYS A 25 -41.95 9.05 7.58
CA LYS A 25 -43.39 8.75 7.43
C LYS A 25 -44.22 8.73 8.72
N TYR A 26 -43.62 9.01 9.87
CA TYR A 26 -44.37 9.34 11.09
C TYR A 26 -44.52 10.85 11.20
N VAL A 27 -45.45 11.39 10.39
CA VAL A 27 -46.03 12.72 10.65
C VAL A 27 -46.69 12.65 12.02
N LEU A 28 -46.08 13.30 13.01
CA LEU A 28 -46.74 13.70 14.24
C LEU A 28 -47.96 14.55 13.85
N ASN A 29 -49.16 13.95 13.92
CA ASN A 29 -50.39 14.72 14.12
C ASN A 29 -50.31 15.30 15.54
N ALA A 30 -49.53 16.36 15.72
CA ALA A 30 -49.68 17.28 16.82
C ALA A 30 -51.00 18.02 16.59
N VAL A 31 -52.07 17.55 17.22
CA VAL A 31 -53.28 18.35 17.36
C VAL A 31 -52.93 19.47 18.35
N ASP A 32 -52.74 20.67 17.83
CA ASP A 32 -52.65 21.90 18.62
C ASP A 32 -53.92 22.04 19.49
N PHE A 33 -53.78 21.81 20.80
CA PHE A 33 -54.75 22.25 21.79
C PHE A 33 -54.11 23.32 22.69
N PRO A 34 -54.80 24.44 22.98
CA PRO A 34 -54.28 25.47 23.87
C PRO A 34 -54.19 24.92 25.31
N MET A 35 -52.99 24.95 25.89
CA MET A 35 -52.70 24.46 27.26
C MET A 35 -52.83 25.59 28.30
N PRO A 36 -53.59 25.42 29.40
CA PRO A 36 -53.60 26.36 30.53
C PRO A 36 -52.34 26.24 31.43
N GLY A 37 -52.09 27.30 32.21
CA GLY A 37 -50.78 27.68 32.73
C GLY A 37 -50.32 27.14 34.11
N LYS A 38 -50.68 25.93 34.54
CA LYS A 38 -50.06 25.29 35.73
C LYS A 38 -49.85 23.77 35.55
N LEU A 39 -48.62 23.30 35.83
CA LEU A 39 -48.20 21.89 35.67
C LEU A 39 -49.08 20.89 36.44
N SER A 40 -49.74 21.32 37.53
CA SER A 40 -50.62 20.49 38.37
C SER A 40 -51.98 20.17 37.72
N GLU A 41 -52.42 20.95 36.72
CA GLU A 41 -53.73 20.82 36.05
C GLU A 41 -53.68 19.91 34.80
N ARG A 42 -52.49 19.41 34.42
CA ARG A 42 -52.29 18.57 33.22
C ARG A 42 -52.76 17.12 33.36
N LEU A 43 -52.85 16.60 34.58
CA LEU A 43 -53.26 15.22 34.86
C LEU A 43 -54.77 14.96 34.68
N ASP A 44 -55.57 16.00 34.44
CA ASP A 44 -57.03 15.90 34.27
C ASP A 44 -57.48 15.51 32.85
N TYR A 45 -56.55 15.35 31.90
CA TYR A 45 -56.85 14.79 30.58
C TYR A 45 -56.99 13.25 30.64
N VAL A 46 -58.23 12.79 30.47
CA VAL A 46 -58.82 11.45 30.72
C VAL A 46 -58.17 10.25 29.98
N ARG A 47 -57.05 10.39 29.27
CA ARG A 47 -56.59 9.36 28.31
C ARG A 47 -55.78 8.18 28.90
N PHE A 48 -55.10 8.37 30.03
CA PHE A 48 -54.19 7.35 30.61
C PHE A 48 -54.41 7.08 32.12
N ARG A 49 -55.44 7.69 32.73
CA ARG A 49 -55.78 7.48 34.15
C ARG A 49 -56.54 6.16 34.29
N LEU A 50 -56.06 5.27 35.15
CA LEU A 50 -56.67 3.97 35.42
C LEU A 50 -57.41 3.99 36.75
N SER A 51 -58.51 3.26 36.84
CA SER A 51 -59.21 3.04 38.12
C SER A 51 -58.47 1.97 38.93
N PRO A 52 -58.23 2.17 40.24
CA PRO A 52 -57.56 1.18 41.09
C PRO A 52 -58.19 -0.22 41.02
N ASP A 53 -59.51 -0.29 40.87
CA ASP A 53 -60.30 -1.53 40.81
C ASP A 53 -60.08 -2.36 39.54
N THR A 54 -59.37 -1.81 38.53
CA THR A 54 -59.04 -2.52 37.27
C THR A 54 -57.73 -3.29 37.35
N ILE A 55 -57.01 -3.21 38.47
CA ILE A 55 -55.70 -3.81 38.70
C ILE A 55 -55.82 -4.87 39.80
N GLU A 56 -55.69 -6.14 39.42
CA GLU A 56 -55.68 -7.28 40.34
C GLU A 56 -54.24 -7.72 40.59
N PHE A 57 -53.74 -7.57 41.82
CA PHE A 57 -52.40 -8.04 42.19
C PHE A 57 -52.38 -9.57 42.31
N THR A 58 -51.43 -10.24 41.66
CA THR A 58 -51.28 -11.70 41.78
C THR A 58 -50.65 -12.05 43.13
N SER A 59 -51.34 -12.87 43.94
CA SER A 59 -50.87 -13.34 45.25
C SER A 59 -49.75 -14.39 45.12
N VAL A 60 -48.54 -13.95 44.80
CA VAL A 60 -47.32 -14.70 45.06
C VAL A 60 -46.30 -13.73 45.64
N GLU A 61 -46.35 -13.53 46.95
CA GLU A 61 -45.17 -13.09 47.69
C GLU A 61 -44.17 -14.26 47.66
N SER A 62 -43.14 -14.15 46.81
CA SER A 62 -41.99 -15.05 46.92
C SER A 62 -40.69 -14.26 46.87
N SER A 63 -39.94 -14.41 47.97
CA SER A 63 -38.55 -14.01 48.21
C SER A 63 -38.25 -12.52 48.50
N ALA A 64 -38.53 -12.14 49.75
CA ALA A 64 -37.70 -11.44 50.74
C ALA A 64 -36.37 -10.69 50.41
N HIS A 65 -36.05 -10.27 49.18
CA HIS A 65 -34.79 -9.55 48.88
C HIS A 65 -34.95 -8.35 47.92
N SER A 66 -36.06 -7.61 47.97
CA SER A 66 -36.21 -6.33 47.26
C SER A 66 -36.53 -5.18 48.22
N GLU A 67 -35.61 -4.88 49.13
CA GLU A 67 -35.64 -3.61 49.84
C GLU A 67 -35.41 -2.46 48.84
N ASN A 68 -36.44 -1.62 48.71
CA ASN A 68 -36.52 -0.37 47.95
C ASN A 68 -36.59 -0.48 46.41
N PHE A 69 -37.79 -0.80 45.90
CA PHE A 69 -38.55 -0.17 44.79
C PHE A 69 -39.59 -1.20 44.33
N GLY A 70 -40.87 -0.96 44.65
CA GLY A 70 -41.93 -1.96 44.56
C GLY A 70 -42.55 -2.07 43.16
N ASP A 71 -41.93 -2.90 42.32
CA ASP A 71 -42.56 -3.44 41.10
C ASP A 71 -43.32 -4.71 41.46
N VAL A 72 -44.64 -4.66 41.41
CA VAL A 72 -45.50 -5.80 41.74
C VAL A 72 -46.20 -6.27 40.47
N ARG A 73 -46.12 -7.58 40.19
CA ARG A 73 -46.88 -8.20 39.10
C ARG A 73 -48.37 -8.07 39.38
N ALA A 74 -49.12 -7.57 38.40
CA ALA A 74 -50.56 -7.48 38.46
C ALA A 74 -51.18 -7.87 37.11
N THR A 75 -52.48 -8.10 37.13
CA THR A 75 -53.32 -8.30 35.95
C THR A 75 -54.23 -7.10 35.79
N TRP A 76 -54.12 -6.43 34.64
CA TRP A 76 -55.00 -5.32 34.27
C TRP A 76 -56.12 -5.82 33.37
N LYS A 77 -57.37 -5.54 33.76
CA LYS A 77 -58.57 -5.87 32.99
C LYS A 77 -59.17 -4.61 32.39
N ARG A 78 -59.20 -4.52 31.06
CA ARG A 78 -59.74 -3.37 30.34
C ARG A 78 -61.28 -3.25 30.46
N TRP A 79 -61.97 -4.39 30.64
CA TRP A 79 -63.43 -4.51 30.84
C TRP A 79 -63.75 -5.78 31.65
N LYS A 80 -64.92 -5.85 32.32
CA LYS A 80 -65.37 -7.09 33.00
C LYS A 80 -65.58 -8.21 31.97
N GLY A 81 -64.72 -9.24 31.98
CA GLY A 81 -64.86 -10.45 31.16
C GLY A 81 -63.75 -10.77 30.15
N ASN A 82 -62.65 -10.00 30.09
CA ASN A 82 -61.49 -10.31 29.23
C ASN A 82 -60.40 -11.07 30.01
N ASP A 83 -59.62 -11.91 29.32
CA ASP A 83 -58.38 -12.47 29.84
C ASP A 83 -57.42 -11.29 30.12
N GLY A 84 -57.13 -11.04 31.40
CA GLY A 84 -56.39 -9.87 31.84
C GLY A 84 -54.96 -9.82 31.28
N GLN A 85 -54.46 -8.63 30.96
CA GLN A 85 -53.07 -8.44 30.53
C GLN A 85 -52.14 -8.39 31.76
N HIS A 86 -51.01 -9.09 31.73
CA HIS A 86 -49.98 -8.94 32.77
C HIS A 86 -49.29 -7.57 32.65
N VAL A 87 -49.24 -6.85 33.77
CA VAL A 87 -48.66 -5.51 33.88
C VAL A 87 -47.73 -5.45 35.09
N GLY A 88 -46.69 -4.61 34.99
CA GLY A 88 -45.89 -4.18 36.12
C GLY A 88 -46.54 -2.96 36.77
N VAL A 89 -46.63 -2.96 38.11
CA VAL A 89 -47.16 -1.82 38.87
C VAL A 89 -46.09 -1.26 39.79
N ARG A 90 -45.67 -0.02 39.52
CA ARG A 90 -44.73 0.77 40.32
C ARG A 90 -45.43 1.58 41.38
N LYS A 91 -45.21 1.25 42.65
CA LYS A 91 -45.76 2.03 43.76
C LYS A 91 -44.82 3.19 44.13
N ARG A 92 -45.22 4.43 43.84
CA ARG A 92 -44.45 5.65 44.19
C ARG A 92 -44.83 6.11 45.59
N ARG A 93 -43.85 6.13 46.50
CA ARG A 93 -44.00 6.62 47.89
C ARG A 93 -43.38 8.00 48.03
N ARG A 94 -44.02 8.86 48.82
CA ARG A 94 -43.50 10.18 49.15
C ARG A 94 -42.40 10.06 50.21
N ASN A 95 -41.21 10.57 49.92
CA ASN A 95 -40.10 10.64 50.89
C ASN A 95 -40.34 11.75 51.93
N LEU A 96 -39.92 11.52 53.17
CA LEU A 96 -40.15 12.39 54.34
C LEU A 96 -39.54 13.81 54.23
N GLY A 97 -38.68 14.07 53.24
CA GLY A 97 -38.04 15.36 52.99
C GLY A 97 -38.61 16.22 51.85
N ILE A 98 -39.58 15.72 51.07
CA ILE A 98 -40.11 16.41 49.87
C ILE A 98 -41.50 17.01 50.15
N GLY A 99 -41.69 18.29 49.84
CA GLY A 99 -42.98 18.98 49.96
C GLY A 99 -44.06 18.34 49.07
N LYS A 100 -45.33 18.31 49.51
CA LYS A 100 -46.45 17.66 48.77
C LYS A 100 -46.56 18.15 47.33
N GLY A 101 -46.32 19.44 47.11
CA GLY A 101 -46.33 20.06 45.78
C GLY A 101 -45.15 19.68 44.89
N GLU A 102 -43.99 19.36 45.46
CA GLU A 102 -42.80 18.97 44.69
C GLU A 102 -42.87 17.50 44.26
N PHE A 103 -43.34 16.61 45.14
CA PHE A 103 -43.64 15.21 44.80
C PHE A 103 -44.70 15.09 43.69
N SER A 104 -45.77 15.89 43.78
CA SER A 104 -46.78 15.94 42.71
C SER A 104 -46.19 16.42 41.39
N LYS A 105 -45.34 17.46 41.39
CA LYS A 105 -44.68 17.97 40.18
C LYS A 105 -43.71 16.95 39.57
N GLU A 106 -42.98 16.19 40.38
CA GLU A 106 -42.10 15.12 39.90
C GLU A 106 -42.89 13.96 39.29
N PHE A 107 -43.95 13.51 39.96
CA PHE A 107 -44.82 12.45 39.45
C PHE A 107 -45.52 12.83 38.14
N THR A 108 -46.06 14.06 38.05
CA THR A 108 -46.67 14.55 36.80
C THR A 108 -45.66 14.61 35.66
N ARG A 109 -44.43 15.07 35.92
CA ARG A 109 -43.37 15.12 34.90
C ARG A 109 -42.99 13.74 34.39
N GLU A 110 -42.84 12.77 35.28
CA GLU A 110 -42.53 11.39 34.92
C GLU A 110 -43.63 10.76 34.07
N VAL A 111 -44.90 10.94 34.46
CA VAL A 111 -46.07 10.42 33.72
C VAL A 111 -46.21 11.10 32.35
N ASP A 112 -46.09 12.42 32.28
CA ASP A 112 -46.15 13.18 31.01
C ASP A 112 -45.05 12.72 30.06
N LEU A 113 -43.83 12.51 30.59
CA LEU A 113 -42.70 12.01 29.81
C LEU A 113 -42.97 10.59 29.32
N MET A 114 -43.32 9.64 30.20
CA MET A 114 -43.60 8.26 29.82
C MET A 114 -44.77 8.14 28.83
N ALA A 115 -45.81 8.97 28.95
CA ALA A 115 -46.94 9.00 28.01
C ALA A 115 -46.56 9.56 26.63
N SER A 116 -45.50 10.38 26.55
CA SER A 116 -44.96 10.93 25.31
C SER A 116 -43.97 10.01 24.59
N LEU A 117 -43.50 8.95 25.28
CA LEU A 117 -42.48 8.03 24.78
C LEU A 117 -43.12 6.74 24.23
N SER A 118 -42.76 6.37 23.00
CA SER A 118 -43.17 5.10 22.38
C SER A 118 -42.04 4.55 21.52
N HIS A 119 -41.36 3.51 22.01
CA HIS A 119 -40.24 2.86 21.31
C HIS A 119 -40.10 1.40 21.75
N GLU A 120 -39.55 0.54 20.89
CA GLU A 120 -39.38 -0.90 21.13
C GLU A 120 -38.46 -1.19 22.34
N ASN A 121 -37.52 -0.30 22.63
CA ASN A 121 -36.59 -0.41 23.74
C ASN A 121 -36.87 0.52 24.94
N VAL A 122 -38.05 1.14 24.97
CA VAL A 122 -38.54 1.87 26.15
C VAL A 122 -39.73 1.12 26.70
N GLU A 123 -39.77 1.02 28.03
CA GLU A 123 -40.84 0.31 28.69
C GLU A 123 -42.19 0.95 28.36
N LYS A 124 -43.14 0.11 27.93
CA LYS A 124 -44.41 0.59 27.42
C LYS A 124 -45.29 1.09 28.56
N PHE A 125 -45.56 2.39 28.56
CA PHE A 125 -46.50 3.01 29.48
C PHE A 125 -47.94 2.62 29.15
N ILE A 126 -48.66 2.09 30.14
CA ILE A 126 -50.06 1.64 30.01
C ILE A 126 -51.00 2.66 30.64
N GLY A 127 -50.63 3.21 31.80
CA GLY A 127 -51.40 4.25 32.48
C GLY A 127 -50.91 4.52 33.90
N PHE A 128 -51.63 5.37 34.62
CA PHE A 128 -51.29 5.73 36.00
C PHE A 128 -52.52 5.78 36.89
N VAL A 129 -52.30 5.58 38.19
CA VAL A 129 -53.29 5.75 39.25
C VAL A 129 -52.77 6.83 40.20
N ASN A 130 -53.55 7.87 40.47
CA ASN A 130 -53.16 8.92 41.41
C ASN A 130 -54.30 9.25 42.40
N GLU A 131 -54.14 8.79 43.63
CA GLU A 131 -54.84 9.29 44.82
C GLU A 131 -53.78 9.78 45.82
N PHE A 132 -53.36 11.05 45.66
CA PHE A 132 -52.30 11.64 46.49
C PHE A 132 -52.66 11.72 47.98
N GLU A 133 -53.95 11.65 48.32
CA GLU A 133 -54.44 11.72 49.71
C GLU A 133 -54.48 10.33 50.40
N ASN A 134 -54.73 9.27 49.63
CA ASN A 134 -54.81 7.89 50.13
C ASN A 134 -53.52 7.07 49.91
N GLY A 135 -52.45 7.69 49.42
CA GLY A 135 -51.15 7.04 49.18
C GLY A 135 -51.11 6.08 47.99
N LYS A 136 -52.12 6.09 47.11
CA LYS A 136 -52.17 5.24 45.90
C LYS A 136 -51.69 6.02 44.67
N THR A 137 -50.38 6.22 44.58
CA THR A 137 -49.70 6.76 43.38
C THR A 137 -48.96 5.64 42.66
N TRP A 138 -49.56 5.11 41.59
CA TRP A 138 -49.02 3.98 40.82
C TRP A 138 -48.76 4.35 39.36
N ILE A 139 -47.68 3.82 38.82
CA ILE A 139 -47.36 3.82 37.38
C ILE A 139 -47.54 2.40 36.89
N VAL A 140 -48.32 2.20 35.81
CA VAL A 140 -48.64 0.89 35.23
C VAL A 140 -47.97 0.76 33.87
N VAL A 141 -47.19 -0.31 33.71
CA VAL A 141 -46.27 -0.55 32.58
C VAL A 141 -46.36 -2.00 32.10
N SER A 142 -45.80 -2.31 30.93
CA SER A 142 -45.70 -3.70 30.45
C SER A 142 -44.93 -4.60 31.42
N TRP A 143 -45.36 -5.84 31.58
CA TRP A 143 -44.61 -6.83 32.37
C TRP A 143 -43.51 -7.47 31.53
N GLU A 144 -42.26 -7.38 31.99
CA GLU A 144 -41.12 -8.00 31.34
C GLU A 144 -40.69 -9.29 32.08
N PRO A 145 -40.77 -10.48 31.45
CA PRO A 145 -40.63 -11.77 32.13
C PRO A 145 -39.19 -12.14 32.51
N ASN A 146 -38.18 -11.51 31.90
CA ASN A 146 -36.78 -11.86 32.10
C ASN A 146 -36.09 -11.08 33.22
N GLY A 147 -36.84 -10.25 33.96
CA GLY A 147 -36.34 -9.49 35.11
C GLY A 147 -35.43 -8.33 34.72
N ASN A 148 -34.70 -7.78 35.70
CA ASN A 148 -33.73 -6.73 35.44
C ASN A 148 -32.39 -7.31 34.94
N LEU A 149 -31.56 -6.48 34.30
CA LEU A 149 -30.27 -6.88 33.71
C LEU A 149 -29.33 -7.55 34.73
N ASN A 150 -29.41 -7.18 36.01
CA ASN A 150 -28.59 -7.80 37.06
C ASN A 150 -29.03 -9.24 37.36
N GLU A 151 -30.34 -9.48 37.50
CA GLU A 151 -30.90 -10.81 37.66
C GLU A 151 -30.63 -11.69 36.44
N PHE A 152 -30.76 -11.12 35.24
CA PHE A 152 -30.55 -11.84 33.98
C PHE A 152 -29.09 -12.30 33.78
N LEU A 153 -28.12 -11.44 34.07
CA LEU A 153 -26.69 -11.79 34.00
C LEU A 153 -26.30 -12.83 35.07
N ALA A 154 -27.01 -12.88 36.20
CA ALA A 154 -26.75 -13.86 37.26
C ALA A 154 -27.28 -15.27 36.95
N LYS A 155 -28.20 -15.43 35.98
CA LYS A 155 -28.82 -16.73 35.64
C LYS A 155 -27.83 -17.75 35.05
N LYS A 156 -26.86 -17.29 34.25
CA LYS A 156 -25.90 -18.14 33.53
C LYS A 156 -24.67 -17.31 33.14
N GLN A 157 -23.54 -17.98 32.93
CA GLN A 157 -22.38 -17.37 32.28
C GLN A 157 -22.63 -17.18 30.78
N TRP A 158 -22.92 -15.94 30.38
CA TRP A 158 -23.12 -15.53 28.99
C TRP A 158 -21.79 -15.29 28.27
N GLU A 159 -21.73 -15.63 26.98
CA GLU A 159 -20.55 -15.44 26.12
C GLU A 159 -20.44 -13.99 25.61
N THR A 160 -19.24 -13.60 25.16
CA THR A 160 -18.95 -12.21 24.73
C THR A 160 -19.94 -11.66 23.69
N PRO A 161 -20.28 -12.35 22.59
CA PRO A 161 -21.28 -11.85 21.63
C PRO A 161 -22.69 -11.67 22.19
N GLU A 162 -23.07 -12.49 23.19
CA GLU A 162 -24.38 -12.40 23.85
C GLU A 162 -24.43 -11.17 24.78
N ARG A 163 -23.35 -10.95 25.54
CA ARG A 163 -23.17 -9.75 26.36
C ARG A 163 -23.15 -8.48 25.50
N LEU A 164 -22.47 -8.53 24.35
CA LEU A 164 -22.44 -7.44 23.38
C LEU A 164 -23.84 -7.07 22.89
N SER A 165 -24.71 -8.06 22.61
CA SER A 165 -26.09 -7.79 22.19
C SER A 165 -26.88 -7.00 23.22
N LEU A 166 -26.69 -7.31 24.51
CA LEU A 166 -27.32 -6.57 25.60
C LEU A 166 -26.80 -5.13 25.71
N THR A 167 -25.48 -4.92 25.56
CA THR A 167 -24.90 -3.57 25.51
C THR A 167 -25.38 -2.77 24.29
N LEU A 168 -25.49 -3.43 23.13
CA LEU A 168 -25.92 -2.84 21.86
C LEU A 168 -27.37 -2.40 21.92
N SER A 169 -28.25 -3.27 22.41
CA SER A 169 -29.65 -2.98 22.62
C SER A 169 -29.81 -1.75 23.49
N GLN A 170 -29.06 -1.66 24.59
CA GLN A 170 -29.14 -0.54 25.52
C GLN A 170 -28.59 0.77 24.94
N VAL A 171 -27.41 0.75 24.31
CA VAL A 171 -26.82 1.93 23.67
C VAL A 171 -27.74 2.46 22.57
N SER A 172 -28.35 1.56 21.78
CA SER A 172 -29.36 1.91 20.78
C SER A 172 -30.63 2.52 21.38
N SER A 173 -31.02 2.10 22.58
CA SER A 173 -32.18 2.64 23.32
C SER A 173 -31.95 4.07 23.79
N ILE A 174 -30.75 4.34 24.33
CA ILE A 174 -30.33 5.67 24.78
C ILE A 174 -30.18 6.59 23.55
N PHE A 175 -29.67 6.06 22.44
CA PHE A 175 -29.43 6.76 21.18
C PHE A 175 -30.70 7.32 20.50
N ILE A 176 -31.73 6.48 20.29
CA ILE A 176 -32.93 6.88 19.53
C ILE A 176 -33.71 7.97 20.26
N HIS A 177 -33.70 7.98 21.59
CA HIS A 177 -34.41 9.00 22.36
C HIS A 177 -33.63 10.30 22.50
N VAL A 178 -32.32 10.25 22.77
CA VAL A 178 -31.46 11.45 22.85
C VAL A 178 -31.49 12.28 21.56
N SER A 179 -31.68 11.63 20.41
CA SER A 179 -31.68 12.27 19.08
C SER A 179 -33.05 12.76 18.61
N HIS A 180 -34.16 12.10 18.96
CA HIS A 180 -35.50 12.45 18.43
C HIS A 180 -36.42 13.23 19.37
N GLN A 181 -36.18 13.22 20.68
CA GLN A 181 -36.90 14.04 21.65
C GLN A 181 -35.92 14.40 22.76
N SER A 182 -35.60 15.68 22.91
CA SER A 182 -34.51 16.21 23.71
C SER A 182 -34.59 15.86 25.22
N VAL A 183 -34.47 14.59 25.62
CA VAL A 183 -34.64 14.09 26.98
C VAL A 183 -33.25 13.89 27.61
N MET A 184 -32.99 14.52 28.76
CA MET A 184 -31.70 14.46 29.48
C MET A 184 -31.87 13.93 30.91
N GLY A 185 -30.84 13.27 31.45
CA GLY A 185 -30.76 12.89 32.87
C GLY A 185 -31.45 11.57 33.20
N ILE A 186 -31.42 10.60 32.28
CA ILE A 186 -32.01 9.27 32.51
C ILE A 186 -31.11 8.51 33.50
N SER A 187 -31.66 8.06 34.63
CA SER A 187 -30.90 7.25 35.61
C SER A 187 -30.70 5.83 35.05
N THR A 188 -29.66 5.65 34.24
CA THR A 188 -29.29 4.36 33.66
C THR A 188 -28.47 3.55 34.69
N ARG A 189 -29.06 2.46 35.20
CA ARG A 189 -28.42 1.50 36.12
C ARG A 189 -28.78 0.09 35.64
N ARG A 190 -27.96 -0.95 35.90
CA ARG A 190 -28.38 -2.33 35.57
C ARG A 190 -29.74 -2.73 36.17
N ARG A 191 -30.09 -2.22 37.36
CA ARG A 191 -31.39 -2.48 38.01
C ARG A 191 -32.56 -1.73 37.36
N ASN A 192 -32.27 -0.69 36.57
CA ASN A 192 -33.25 0.13 35.85
C ASN A 192 -33.34 -0.24 34.36
N ILE A 193 -32.72 -1.36 33.97
CA ILE A 193 -32.77 -1.92 32.63
C ILE A 193 -33.47 -3.26 32.77
N LEU A 194 -34.64 -3.38 32.15
CA LEU A 194 -35.39 -4.62 32.08
C LEU A 194 -34.99 -5.40 30.84
N ILE A 195 -35.11 -6.72 30.89
CA ILE A 195 -34.89 -7.59 29.73
C ILE A 195 -36.24 -8.03 29.19
N SER A 196 -36.49 -7.70 27.92
CA SER A 196 -37.74 -8.01 27.25
C SER A 196 -37.95 -9.52 27.08
N SER A 197 -39.16 -9.93 26.74
CA SER A 197 -39.44 -11.32 26.31
C SER A 197 -38.62 -11.76 25.10
N SER A 198 -38.13 -10.80 24.30
CA SER A 198 -37.24 -11.01 23.15
C SER A 198 -35.76 -10.81 23.50
N TYR A 199 -35.42 -10.82 24.79
CA TYR A 199 -34.06 -10.69 25.33
C TYR A 199 -33.33 -9.38 24.94
N ARG A 200 -34.09 -8.30 24.76
CA ARG A 200 -33.57 -6.95 24.49
C ARG A 200 -33.57 -6.11 25.76
N ALA A 201 -32.60 -5.22 25.90
CA ALA A 201 -32.55 -4.26 27.00
C ALA A 201 -33.59 -3.14 26.80
N ILE A 202 -34.40 -2.91 27.83
CA ILE A 202 -35.47 -1.91 27.91
C ILE A 202 -35.16 -0.91 29.03
N ILE A 203 -35.21 0.38 28.72
CA ILE A 203 -35.09 1.44 29.75
C ILE A 203 -36.41 1.56 30.50
N SER A 204 -36.35 1.44 31.82
CA SER A 204 -37.56 1.41 32.65
C SER A 204 -37.69 2.61 33.60
N ASN A 205 -36.61 3.33 33.94
CA ASN A 205 -36.65 4.39 34.95
C ASN A 205 -36.44 5.81 34.37
N PHE A 206 -37.49 6.64 34.42
CA PHE A 206 -37.51 8.02 33.88
C PHE A 206 -37.62 9.11 34.96
N VAL A 207 -37.46 8.76 36.24
CA VAL A 207 -37.71 9.65 37.39
C VAL A 207 -36.90 10.95 37.36
N SER A 208 -35.67 10.90 36.82
CA SER A 208 -34.75 12.05 36.75
C SER A 208 -34.71 12.73 35.36
N ALA A 209 -35.48 12.21 34.40
CA ALA A 209 -35.40 12.63 33.01
C ALA A 209 -36.15 13.95 32.74
N ARG A 210 -35.62 14.80 31.84
CA ARG A 210 -36.14 16.15 31.55
C ARG A 210 -36.15 16.44 30.05
N VAL A 211 -37.18 17.11 29.54
CA VAL A 211 -37.30 17.52 28.12
C VAL A 211 -36.70 18.92 27.90
N LEU A 212 -35.84 19.07 26.90
CA LEU A 212 -35.27 20.32 26.40
C LEU A 212 -36.30 21.01 25.50
N VAL A 213 -36.68 22.24 25.84
CA VAL A 213 -37.47 23.12 24.97
C VAL A 213 -36.47 23.92 24.14
N ASP A 214 -36.50 23.77 22.81
CA ASP A 214 -35.54 24.41 21.90
C ASP A 214 -35.61 25.96 22.00
N PRO A 215 -34.49 26.66 22.29
CA PRO A 215 -34.32 28.02 21.82
C PRO A 215 -33.88 27.95 20.36
N LYS A 216 -34.64 28.59 19.46
CA LYS A 216 -34.39 28.70 18.01
C LYS A 216 -32.90 28.70 17.61
N PRO A 217 -32.54 28.08 16.46
CA PRO A 217 -31.16 27.85 16.07
C PRO A 217 -30.38 29.17 15.95
N LYS A 218 -29.24 29.27 16.66
CA LYS A 218 -28.28 30.35 16.48
C LYS A 218 -27.62 30.21 15.11
N THR A 219 -28.01 31.06 14.17
CA THR A 219 -27.25 31.32 12.95
C THR A 219 -25.87 31.86 13.30
N LYS A 220 -24.83 31.31 12.65
CA LYS A 220 -23.45 31.80 12.72
C LYS A 220 -23.41 33.29 12.34
N ALA A 221 -23.02 34.15 13.26
CA ALA A 221 -22.66 35.53 12.98
C ALA A 221 -21.15 35.72 13.14
N VAL A 222 -20.54 36.20 12.05
CA VAL A 222 -19.15 36.62 11.92
C VAL A 222 -18.88 37.82 12.83
N SER A 223 -17.63 37.91 13.29
CA SER A 223 -17.08 38.98 14.12
C SER A 223 -17.36 40.40 13.63
N LYS A 224 -17.64 41.31 14.56
CA LYS A 224 -17.04 42.66 14.66
C LYS A 224 -17.37 43.34 16.00
N THR A 225 -16.44 44.20 16.39
CA THR A 225 -16.19 44.96 17.63
C THR A 225 -17.26 45.98 18.05
N GLY A 226 -17.37 46.24 19.38
CA GLY A 226 -17.82 47.53 19.96
C GLY A 226 -18.96 47.46 21.00
N ASP A 227 -18.65 47.76 22.27
CA ASP A 227 -19.54 47.95 23.45
C ASP A 227 -20.50 49.17 23.33
N PRO A 228 -21.43 49.49 24.29
CA PRO A 228 -22.10 48.67 25.32
C PRO A 228 -23.64 48.95 25.49
N GLN A 229 -24.30 48.12 26.30
CA GLN A 229 -25.59 48.30 26.99
C GLN A 229 -26.90 48.43 26.17
N GLU A 230 -27.72 47.37 26.22
CA GLU A 230 -29.18 47.51 26.21
C GLU A 230 -29.83 46.48 27.16
N LYS A 231 -30.65 46.97 28.09
CA LYS A 231 -31.37 46.20 29.11
C LYS A 231 -32.58 45.49 28.50
N LEU A 232 -32.75 44.19 28.77
CA LEU A 232 -34.02 43.45 28.62
C LEU A 232 -34.45 42.83 29.97
N PRO A 233 -35.78 42.64 30.20
CA PRO A 233 -36.40 42.52 31.52
C PRO A 233 -36.29 41.12 32.16
N PRO A 234 -36.50 41.00 33.49
CA PRO A 234 -36.26 39.77 34.24
C PRO A 234 -37.53 38.92 34.36
N THR A 235 -37.67 37.86 33.57
CA THR A 235 -38.63 36.78 33.85
C THR A 235 -38.20 35.47 33.18
N ALA A 236 -37.21 34.82 33.76
CA ALA A 236 -37.04 33.37 33.68
C ALA A 236 -36.68 32.90 35.10
N GLU A 237 -37.56 32.12 35.72
CA GLU A 237 -37.29 31.51 37.03
C GLU A 237 -35.99 30.71 36.96
N SER A 238 -34.98 31.18 37.69
CA SER A 238 -33.71 30.50 37.91
C SER A 238 -33.93 29.13 38.60
N PRO A 239 -33.33 28.02 38.13
CA PRO A 239 -33.29 26.79 38.91
C PRO A 239 -32.34 26.98 40.10
N SER A 240 -32.77 26.51 41.27
CA SER A 240 -32.01 26.56 42.52
C SER A 240 -30.61 25.95 42.34
N PRO A 241 -29.53 26.63 42.75
CA PRO A 241 -28.19 26.04 42.76
C PRO A 241 -28.12 24.93 43.82
N ILE A 242 -27.28 23.91 43.58
CA ILE A 242 -26.87 22.96 44.61
C ILE A 242 -26.15 23.76 45.70
N ARG A 243 -26.82 23.93 46.85
CA ARG A 243 -26.29 24.71 47.97
C ARG A 243 -25.41 23.79 48.83
N ALA A 244 -24.12 23.76 48.57
CA ALA A 244 -23.15 23.18 49.51
C ALA A 244 -23.03 24.12 50.73
N VAL A 245 -23.52 23.69 51.88
CA VAL A 245 -23.27 24.37 53.16
C VAL A 245 -22.21 23.55 53.90
N ALA A 246 -21.00 24.09 54.00
CA ALA A 246 -19.97 23.54 54.85
C ALA A 246 -20.31 23.88 56.31
N THR A 247 -20.57 22.86 57.12
CA THR A 247 -20.40 22.95 58.57
C THR A 247 -19.63 21.73 59.03
N ASP A 248 -18.65 21.96 59.90
CA ASP A 248 -17.69 20.97 60.34
C ASP A 248 -18.37 19.75 60.95
N THR A 249 -17.93 18.57 60.50
CA THR A 249 -18.12 17.22 61.08
C THR A 249 -19.34 16.36 60.74
N GLN A 250 -20.25 16.70 59.82
CA GLN A 250 -21.14 15.69 59.18
C GLN A 250 -21.79 16.21 57.88
N LEU A 251 -21.31 15.72 56.73
CA LEU A 251 -21.88 15.98 55.40
C LEU A 251 -23.21 15.21 55.25
N THR A 252 -24.30 15.79 55.74
CA THR A 252 -25.66 15.26 55.55
C THR A 252 -26.21 15.82 54.23
N VAL A 253 -25.84 15.18 53.11
CA VAL A 253 -26.45 15.45 51.81
C VAL A 253 -27.88 14.91 51.83
N ILE A 254 -28.84 15.82 51.64
CA ILE A 254 -30.28 15.56 51.58
C ILE A 254 -30.56 14.42 50.59
N GLU A 255 -31.28 13.39 51.06
CA GLU A 255 -31.61 12.18 50.30
C GLU A 255 -32.54 12.48 49.11
N THR A 256 -31.95 12.67 47.94
CA THR A 256 -32.47 12.13 46.69
C THR A 256 -31.50 11.05 46.24
N THR A 257 -31.94 9.79 46.27
CA THR A 257 -31.13 8.60 45.99
C THR A 257 -30.70 8.49 44.51
N SER A 258 -29.83 9.40 44.06
CA SER A 258 -29.11 9.39 42.79
C SER A 258 -27.64 9.00 43.04
N SER A 259 -27.39 7.68 43.03
CA SER A 259 -26.21 6.99 42.49
C SER A 259 -24.94 7.79 42.16
N LEU A 260 -24.16 8.21 43.16
CA LEU A 260 -22.86 8.91 42.97
C LEU A 260 -21.83 8.16 42.11
N ARG A 261 -21.92 6.82 42.00
CA ARG A 261 -20.93 5.97 41.28
C ARG A 261 -20.97 6.10 39.75
N TRP A 262 -22.10 6.51 39.18
CA TRP A 262 -22.30 6.64 37.72
C TRP A 262 -22.34 8.10 37.27
N ALA A 263 -22.25 9.04 38.23
CA ALA A 263 -22.28 10.46 37.94
C ALA A 263 -21.02 10.89 37.20
N SER A 264 -21.15 11.79 36.24
CA SER A 264 -20.01 12.36 35.53
C SER A 264 -19.29 13.42 36.39
N PRO A 265 -18.01 13.71 36.10
CA PRO A 265 -17.23 14.66 36.88
C PRO A 265 -17.87 16.05 36.97
N GLU A 266 -18.50 16.52 35.90
CA GLU A 266 -19.19 17.82 35.86
C GLU A 266 -20.44 17.85 36.73
N VAL A 267 -21.21 16.76 36.79
CA VAL A 267 -22.39 16.66 37.66
C VAL A 267 -21.99 16.65 39.14
N LEU A 268 -20.89 15.99 39.48
CA LEU A 268 -20.32 15.98 40.84
C LEU A 268 -19.73 17.34 41.25
N LYS A 269 -19.27 18.14 40.28
CA LYS A 269 -18.77 19.52 40.48
C LYS A 269 -19.90 20.57 40.54
N GLY A 270 -21.15 20.15 40.40
CA GLY A 270 -22.34 21.01 40.55
C GLY A 270 -22.94 21.54 39.24
N SER A 271 -22.45 21.11 38.08
CA SER A 271 -23.06 21.43 36.78
C SER A 271 -24.34 20.61 36.54
N PRO A 272 -25.30 21.14 35.76
CA PRO A 272 -26.51 20.39 35.41
C PRO A 272 -26.18 19.17 34.53
N SER A 273 -26.92 18.06 34.71
CA SER A 273 -26.82 16.88 33.86
C SER A 273 -27.27 17.19 32.42
N GLY A 274 -26.49 16.77 31.44
CA GLY A 274 -26.78 16.91 30.01
C GLY A 274 -26.45 15.65 29.19
N LEU A 275 -26.58 15.71 27.87
CA LEU A 275 -26.36 14.56 26.97
C LEU A 275 -24.98 13.89 27.13
N SER A 276 -23.94 14.70 27.30
CA SER A 276 -22.57 14.23 27.56
C SER A 276 -22.41 13.49 28.90
N SER A 277 -23.24 13.80 29.90
CA SER A 277 -23.29 13.07 31.18
C SER A 277 -24.02 11.73 31.05
N ASP A 278 -25.01 11.64 30.15
CA ASP A 278 -25.69 10.38 29.83
C ASP A 278 -24.77 9.43 29.03
N ILE A 279 -23.93 9.97 28.14
CA ILE A 279 -22.86 9.22 27.43
C ILE A 279 -21.83 8.65 28.41
N TRP A 280 -21.44 9.42 29.43
CA TRP A 280 -20.57 8.94 30.51
C TRP A 280 -21.19 7.76 31.26
N ALA A 281 -22.47 7.85 31.62
CA ALA A 281 -23.20 6.78 32.29
C ALA A 281 -23.36 5.54 31.38
N ALA A 282 -23.57 5.73 30.07
CA ALA A 282 -23.62 4.63 29.09
C ALA A 282 -22.30 3.84 29.03
N GLY A 283 -21.15 4.53 29.10
CA GLY A 283 -19.83 3.89 29.19
C GLY A 283 -19.68 2.97 30.40
N TRP A 284 -20.19 3.40 31.57
CA TRP A 284 -20.21 2.57 32.77
C TRP A 284 -21.05 1.32 32.63
N ILE A 285 -22.18 1.39 31.92
CA ILE A 285 -23.05 0.22 31.77
C ILE A 285 -22.48 -0.77 30.76
N GLY A 286 -21.86 -0.28 29.68
CA GLY A 286 -21.09 -1.13 28.78
C GLY A 286 -19.97 -1.88 29.49
N TRP A 287 -19.21 -1.19 30.34
CA TRP A 287 -18.17 -1.82 31.18
C TRP A 287 -18.76 -2.84 32.14
N GLU A 288 -19.86 -2.48 32.77
CA GLU A 288 -20.59 -3.30 33.70
C GLU A 288 -21.03 -4.64 33.07
N VAL A 289 -21.80 -4.62 31.98
CA VAL A 289 -22.31 -5.84 31.31
C VAL A 289 -21.18 -6.81 30.93
N MET A 290 -20.02 -6.25 30.57
CA MET A 290 -18.87 -7.04 30.17
C MET A 290 -18.03 -7.58 31.34
N THR A 291 -18.08 -6.95 32.52
CA THR A 291 -17.23 -7.33 33.68
C THR A 291 -17.96 -7.98 34.84
N ASP A 292 -19.29 -7.86 34.90
CA ASP A 292 -20.11 -8.22 36.07
C ASP A 292 -19.74 -7.48 37.36
N LYS A 293 -18.93 -6.41 37.28
CA LYS A 293 -18.52 -5.58 38.42
C LYS A 293 -19.31 -4.28 38.50
N VAL A 294 -19.53 -3.77 39.70
CA VAL A 294 -20.10 -2.43 39.94
C VAL A 294 -18.96 -1.40 39.95
N PRO A 295 -19.14 -0.19 39.39
CA PRO A 295 -18.12 0.86 39.40
C PRO A 295 -17.62 1.12 40.83
N PHE A 296 -16.29 1.09 40.99
CA PHE A 296 -15.61 1.34 42.27
C PHE A 296 -16.02 0.39 43.40
N CYS A 297 -16.26 -0.89 43.09
CA CYS A 297 -16.79 -1.88 44.05
C CYS A 297 -15.94 -2.05 45.32
N GLU A 298 -14.66 -1.73 45.24
CA GLU A 298 -13.68 -1.78 46.32
C GLU A 298 -13.88 -0.67 47.38
N TYR A 299 -14.57 0.42 47.04
CA TYR A 299 -14.80 1.55 47.95
C TYR A 299 -16.22 1.52 48.55
N ARG A 300 -16.30 1.68 49.88
CA ARG A 300 -17.59 1.72 50.62
C ARG A 300 -18.09 3.13 50.90
N LEU A 301 -17.18 4.10 51.06
CA LEU A 301 -17.54 5.48 51.39
C LEU A 301 -17.83 6.29 50.14
N LYS A 302 -18.97 7.00 50.13
CA LYS A 302 -19.41 7.86 49.02
C LYS A 302 -18.40 8.95 48.66
N ILE A 303 -17.69 9.49 49.65
CA ILE A 303 -16.69 10.56 49.49
C ILE A 303 -15.46 10.07 48.72
N GLU A 304 -15.00 8.84 48.97
CA GLU A 304 -13.84 8.24 48.28
C GLU A 304 -14.14 8.03 46.79
N ILE A 305 -15.35 7.56 46.48
CA ILE A 305 -15.84 7.36 45.11
C ILE A 305 -15.94 8.69 44.37
N THR A 306 -16.53 9.71 45.00
CA THR A 306 -16.65 11.05 44.42
C THR A 306 -15.27 11.66 44.14
N LYS A 307 -14.32 11.48 45.07
CA LYS A 307 -12.94 11.95 44.89
C LYS A 307 -12.28 11.28 43.67
N LYS A 308 -12.39 9.96 43.52
CA LYS A 308 -11.81 9.21 42.39
C LYS A 308 -12.38 9.64 41.03
N ILE A 309 -13.70 9.83 40.95
CA ILE A 309 -14.35 10.30 39.70
C ILE A 309 -13.91 11.73 39.37
N VAL A 310 -13.79 12.62 40.36
CA VAL A 310 -13.36 14.02 40.16
C VAL A 310 -11.88 14.12 39.76
N GLU A 311 -11.04 13.21 40.25
CA GLU A 311 -9.63 13.05 39.90
C GLU A 311 -9.41 12.39 38.51
N GLY A 312 -10.48 11.96 37.84
CA GLY A 312 -10.41 11.32 36.52
C GLY A 312 -9.96 9.86 36.54
N GLU A 313 -9.93 9.22 37.72
CA GLU A 313 -9.51 7.83 37.86
C GLU A 313 -10.65 6.87 37.47
N VAL A 314 -10.58 6.35 36.24
CA VAL A 314 -11.48 5.29 35.72
C VAL A 314 -10.70 3.98 35.47
N PRO A 315 -11.31 2.80 35.68
CA PRO A 315 -10.63 1.53 35.46
C PRO A 315 -10.28 1.36 33.98
N SER A 316 -9.12 0.75 33.70
CA SER A 316 -8.72 0.46 32.32
C SER A 316 -9.64 -0.61 31.71
N PRO A 317 -10.35 -0.33 30.59
CA PRO A 317 -11.18 -1.34 29.93
C PRO A 317 -10.38 -2.55 29.41
N GLN A 318 -9.07 -2.40 29.22
CA GLN A 318 -8.19 -3.41 28.61
C GLN A 318 -7.71 -4.49 29.59
N GLU A 319 -7.85 -4.27 30.91
CA GLU A 319 -7.37 -5.20 31.95
C GLU A 319 -8.38 -6.31 32.28
N HIS A 320 -9.57 -6.29 31.69
CA HIS A 320 -10.63 -7.25 31.98
C HIS A 320 -10.91 -8.16 30.78
N GLY A 321 -10.77 -9.47 30.99
CA GLY A 321 -10.75 -10.49 29.94
C GLY A 321 -11.95 -10.53 28.99
N GLY A 322 -13.14 -10.07 29.39
CA GLY A 322 -14.32 -9.97 28.50
C GLY A 322 -14.32 -8.71 27.62
N LEU A 323 -13.81 -7.58 28.13
CA LEU A 323 -13.70 -6.33 27.37
C LEU A 323 -12.48 -6.32 26.46
N SER A 324 -11.36 -6.90 26.91
CA SER A 324 -10.14 -7.02 26.12
C SER A 324 -10.37 -7.79 24.81
N GLN A 325 -11.40 -8.64 24.77
CA GLN A 325 -11.79 -9.37 23.56
C GLN A 325 -12.41 -8.47 22.48
N VAL A 326 -12.88 -7.26 22.82
CA VAL A 326 -13.61 -6.36 21.92
C VAL A 326 -13.01 -4.95 22.01
N ILE A 327 -11.92 -4.74 21.26
CA ILE A 327 -11.16 -3.48 21.28
C ILE A 327 -12.04 -2.28 20.93
N GLY A 328 -12.96 -2.42 19.97
CA GLY A 328 -13.90 -1.35 19.59
C GLY A 328 -14.76 -0.86 20.76
N LEU A 329 -15.25 -1.78 21.60
CA LEU A 329 -16.02 -1.43 22.79
C LEU A 329 -15.14 -0.80 23.87
N CYS A 330 -13.92 -1.29 24.06
CA CYS A 330 -12.95 -0.67 24.95
C CYS A 330 -12.67 0.79 24.58
N ASN A 331 -12.45 1.06 23.29
CA ASN A 331 -12.16 2.41 22.80
C ASN A 331 -13.37 3.33 22.96
N LEU A 332 -14.57 2.83 22.67
CA LEU A 332 -15.80 3.58 22.90
C LEU A 332 -15.96 3.96 24.37
N ILE A 333 -15.77 3.00 25.29
CA ILE A 333 -15.86 3.25 26.73
C ILE A 333 -14.82 4.29 27.18
N LYS A 334 -13.58 4.18 26.69
CA LYS A 334 -12.54 5.21 26.95
C LYS A 334 -12.97 6.58 26.44
N HIS A 335 -13.57 6.67 25.27
CA HIS A 335 -14.07 7.94 24.71
C HIS A 335 -15.26 8.49 25.52
N CYS A 336 -16.16 7.63 26.01
CA CYS A 336 -17.25 8.03 26.91
C CYS A 336 -16.73 8.62 28.23
N TRP A 337 -15.54 8.20 28.68
CA TRP A 337 -14.92 8.61 29.93
C TRP A 337 -13.87 9.73 29.79
N LYS A 338 -13.90 10.53 28.72
CA LYS A 338 -13.09 11.75 28.66
C LYS A 338 -13.56 12.79 29.67
N ASP A 339 -12.61 13.48 30.29
CA ASP A 339 -12.87 14.48 31.34
C ASP A 339 -13.73 15.64 30.85
N SER A 340 -13.40 16.18 29.67
CA SER A 340 -14.13 17.29 29.05
C SER A 340 -15.42 16.80 28.38
N PRO A 341 -16.59 17.38 28.70
CA PRO A 341 -17.86 17.01 28.09
C PRO A 341 -17.92 17.16 26.56
N GLU A 342 -17.16 18.11 26.00
CA GLU A 342 -17.11 18.40 24.55
C GLU A 342 -16.32 17.36 23.76
N ASP A 343 -15.40 16.64 24.40
CA ASP A 343 -14.53 15.65 23.76
C ASP A 343 -15.16 14.25 23.70
N ARG A 344 -16.28 14.05 24.43
CA ARG A 344 -17.03 12.78 24.48
C ARG A 344 -17.78 12.56 23.15
N PRO A 345 -17.93 11.30 22.72
CA PRO A 345 -18.56 10.99 21.44
C PRO A 345 -20.04 11.36 21.48
N ASP A 346 -20.58 11.85 20.37
CA ASP A 346 -22.02 12.04 20.27
C ASP A 346 -22.76 10.69 20.16
N SER A 347 -24.08 10.75 20.25
CA SER A 347 -24.92 9.55 20.28
C SER A 347 -24.83 8.77 18.96
N THR A 348 -24.65 9.45 17.82
CA THR A 348 -24.51 8.84 16.48
C THR A 348 -23.18 8.15 16.33
N GLN A 349 -22.10 8.76 16.81
CA GLN A 349 -20.77 8.15 16.87
C GLN A 349 -20.79 6.88 17.73
N CYS A 350 -21.48 6.90 18.88
CA CYS A 350 -21.64 5.71 19.72
C CYS A 350 -22.40 4.59 19.00
N TYR A 351 -23.56 4.90 18.39
CA TYR A 351 -24.35 3.92 17.64
C TYR A 351 -23.55 3.34 16.48
N ASN A 352 -22.82 4.19 15.75
CA ASN A 352 -21.99 3.79 14.63
C ASN A 352 -20.89 2.83 15.03
N VAL A 353 -20.29 2.98 16.21
CA VAL A 353 -19.26 2.05 16.69
C VAL A 353 -19.87 0.71 17.13
N VAL A 354 -21.03 0.75 17.78
CA VAL A 354 -21.63 -0.43 18.42
C VAL A 354 -22.33 -1.33 17.40
N GLN A 355 -23.00 -0.79 16.37
CA GLN A 355 -23.77 -1.57 15.38
C GLN A 355 -22.94 -2.63 14.61
N TRP A 356 -21.63 -2.41 14.45
CA TRP A 356 -20.73 -3.32 13.74
C TRP A 356 -20.12 -4.42 14.61
N MET A 357 -20.41 -4.40 15.91
CA MET A 357 -19.85 -5.39 16.84
C MET A 357 -20.52 -6.75 16.68
N PRO A 358 -19.74 -7.86 16.71
CA PRO A 358 -20.28 -9.21 16.61
C PRO A 358 -21.19 -9.50 17.80
N SER A 359 -22.50 -9.49 17.57
CA SER A 359 -23.49 -9.68 18.63
C SER A 359 -24.54 -10.71 18.22
N ILE A 360 -25.06 -11.42 19.21
CA ILE A 360 -26.16 -12.36 19.02
C ILE A 360 -27.12 -12.28 20.20
N VAL A 361 -28.42 -12.31 19.92
CA VAL A 361 -29.43 -12.24 20.98
C VAL A 361 -29.30 -13.46 21.90
N PRO A 362 -29.16 -13.27 23.23
CA PRO A 362 -29.11 -14.37 24.18
C PRO A 362 -30.47 -15.07 24.21
N VAL A 363 -30.50 -16.41 24.18
CA VAL A 363 -31.74 -17.19 24.26
C VAL A 363 -31.57 -18.28 25.31
N GLU A 364 -32.46 -18.33 26.31
CA GLU A 364 -32.44 -19.41 27.31
C GLU A 364 -32.69 -20.77 26.63
N GLY A 365 -31.81 -21.75 26.89
CA GLY A 365 -31.86 -23.09 26.28
C GLY A 365 -31.02 -23.28 25.01
N ARG A 366 -30.39 -22.24 24.46
CA ARG A 366 -29.44 -22.39 23.34
C ARG A 366 -28.15 -23.10 23.81
N PRO A 367 -27.73 -24.21 23.17
CA PRO A 367 -26.48 -24.88 23.52
C PRO A 367 -25.29 -23.96 23.22
N ALA A 368 -24.23 -24.08 24.03
CA ALA A 368 -22.99 -23.30 23.85
C ALA A 368 -22.34 -23.51 22.46
N SER A 369 -22.69 -24.61 21.79
CA SER A 369 -22.28 -25.01 20.44
C SER A 369 -23.40 -24.78 19.41
N SER A 370 -23.99 -23.58 19.37
CA SER A 370 -24.95 -23.21 18.32
C SER A 370 -24.21 -22.56 17.15
N SER A 371 -24.64 -22.86 15.93
CA SER A 371 -24.05 -22.35 14.68
C SER A 371 -23.86 -20.82 14.72
N GLY A 372 -24.91 -20.07 15.02
CA GLY A 372 -24.89 -18.60 15.13
C GLY A 372 -23.89 -18.05 16.16
N LEU A 373 -23.73 -18.73 17.30
CA LEU A 373 -22.81 -18.30 18.34
C LEU A 373 -21.35 -18.56 17.95
N SER A 374 -21.04 -19.73 17.37
CA SER A 374 -19.69 -20.05 16.87
C SER A 374 -19.24 -19.05 15.80
N LEU A 375 -20.14 -18.61 14.91
CA LEU A 375 -19.86 -17.58 13.92
C LEU A 375 -19.49 -16.23 14.55
N GLN A 376 -20.25 -15.75 15.53
CA GLN A 376 -19.93 -14.48 16.18
C GLN A 376 -18.63 -14.57 17.01
N LYS A 377 -18.38 -15.69 17.69
CA LYS A 377 -17.10 -15.96 18.37
C LYS A 377 -15.94 -15.97 17.37
N GLY A 378 -16.10 -16.65 16.23
CA GLY A 378 -15.10 -16.66 15.16
C GLY A 378 -14.79 -15.26 14.65
N TRP A 379 -15.80 -14.40 14.50
CA TRP A 379 -15.57 -13.00 14.09
C TRP A 379 -14.85 -12.16 15.14
N VAL A 380 -15.12 -12.38 16.43
CA VAL A 380 -14.35 -11.77 17.52
C VAL A 380 -12.87 -12.15 17.41
N HIS A 381 -12.56 -13.43 17.20
CA HIS A 381 -11.18 -13.89 17.00
C HIS A 381 -10.54 -13.34 15.72
N TYR A 382 -11.29 -13.21 14.62
CA TYR A 382 -10.82 -12.57 13.39
C TYR A 382 -10.40 -11.11 13.64
N LEU A 383 -11.23 -10.34 14.35
CA LEU A 383 -10.94 -8.94 14.69
C LEU A 383 -9.74 -8.79 15.65
N GLN A 384 -9.40 -9.84 16.40
CA GLN A 384 -8.21 -9.90 17.24
C GLN A 384 -6.94 -10.30 16.46
N GLY A 385 -7.07 -10.72 15.20
CA GLY A 385 -5.97 -11.26 14.40
C GLY A 385 -5.68 -12.76 14.64
N SER A 386 -6.46 -13.44 15.49
CA SER A 386 -6.38 -14.89 15.73
C SER A 386 -7.07 -15.67 14.61
N TYR A 387 -6.46 -15.68 13.43
CA TYR A 387 -7.06 -16.22 12.22
C TYR A 387 -7.26 -17.75 12.25
N GLU A 388 -6.38 -18.52 12.91
CA GLU A 388 -6.59 -19.98 13.02
C GLU A 388 -7.81 -20.33 13.88
N ASP A 389 -7.94 -19.70 15.05
CA ASP A 389 -9.09 -19.90 15.93
C ASP A 389 -10.40 -19.45 15.27
N ALA A 390 -10.35 -18.34 14.52
CA ALA A 390 -11.47 -17.86 13.74
C ALA A 390 -11.91 -18.88 12.68
N ALA A 391 -10.96 -19.43 11.90
CA ALA A 391 -11.25 -20.47 10.92
C ALA A 391 -11.88 -21.71 11.58
N PHE A 392 -11.29 -22.19 12.67
CA PHE A 392 -11.81 -23.34 13.41
C PHE A 392 -13.26 -23.15 13.86
N LEU A 393 -13.58 -21.98 14.44
CA LEU A 393 -14.94 -21.66 14.90
C LEU A 393 -15.95 -21.53 13.75
N PHE A 394 -15.53 -21.03 12.59
CA PHE A 394 -16.39 -21.00 11.40
C PHE A 394 -16.64 -22.39 10.83
N GLU A 395 -15.63 -23.26 10.79
CA GLU A 395 -15.75 -24.66 10.36
C GLU A 395 -16.61 -25.49 11.32
N GLU A 396 -16.45 -25.30 12.63
CA GLU A 396 -17.33 -25.88 13.65
C GLU A 396 -18.78 -25.44 13.43
N GLY A 397 -19.00 -24.13 13.23
CA GLY A 397 -20.32 -23.58 12.90
C GLY A 397 -20.94 -24.23 11.67
N LEU A 398 -20.16 -24.44 10.61
CA LEU A 398 -20.59 -25.16 9.40
C LEU A 398 -20.97 -26.61 9.69
N GLY A 399 -20.23 -27.32 10.54
CA GLY A 399 -20.52 -28.70 10.92
C GLY A 399 -21.80 -28.87 11.76
N LEU A 400 -22.21 -27.82 12.44
CA LEU A 400 -23.44 -27.73 13.24
C LEU A 400 -24.67 -27.38 12.38
N ALA A 401 -24.49 -26.65 11.27
CA ALA A 401 -25.55 -26.25 10.35
C ALA A 401 -25.90 -27.36 9.34
N ARG A 402 -26.64 -28.37 9.81
CA ARG A 402 -26.96 -29.59 9.04
C ARG A 402 -28.29 -29.54 8.29
N ASN A 403 -29.19 -28.61 8.59
CA ASN A 403 -30.54 -28.57 8.03
C ASN A 403 -30.61 -27.69 6.77
N GLU A 404 -31.64 -27.90 5.93
CA GLU A 404 -31.91 -27.05 4.76
C GLU A 404 -32.33 -25.62 5.14
N ASP A 405 -32.84 -25.40 6.35
CA ASP A 405 -33.19 -24.07 6.84
C ASP A 405 -31.95 -23.23 7.24
N ASP A 406 -30.77 -23.86 7.39
CA ASP A 406 -29.53 -23.19 7.81
C ASP A 406 -28.69 -22.64 6.64
N GLN A 407 -29.23 -22.59 5.42
CA GLN A 407 -28.45 -22.19 4.23
C GLN A 407 -27.92 -20.75 4.33
N GLY A 408 -28.69 -19.81 4.89
CA GLY A 408 -28.21 -18.44 5.13
C GLY A 408 -27.02 -18.39 6.07
N PHE A 409 -27.06 -19.20 7.14
CA PHE A 409 -25.94 -19.33 8.06
C PHE A 409 -24.70 -19.92 7.37
N ARG A 410 -24.88 -20.98 6.58
CA ARG A 410 -23.78 -21.62 5.84
C ARG A 410 -23.13 -20.64 4.87
N ALA A 411 -23.92 -19.84 4.17
CA ALA A 411 -23.42 -18.82 3.26
C ALA A 411 -22.55 -17.79 4.00
N GLU A 412 -23.02 -17.30 5.14
CA GLU A 412 -22.29 -16.33 5.97
C GLU A 412 -21.00 -16.92 6.57
N ALA A 413 -21.02 -18.17 7.02
CA ALA A 413 -19.83 -18.85 7.53
C ALA A 413 -18.77 -19.03 6.43
N TYR A 414 -19.18 -19.45 5.23
CA TYR A 414 -18.27 -19.51 4.08
C TYR A 414 -17.74 -18.12 3.67
N HIS A 415 -18.57 -17.08 3.73
CA HIS A 415 -18.16 -15.71 3.46
C HIS A 415 -17.07 -15.25 4.45
N ARG A 416 -17.27 -15.49 5.75
CA ARG A 416 -16.29 -15.13 6.80
C ARG A 416 -15.01 -15.97 6.72
N LEU A 417 -15.10 -17.26 6.39
CA LEU A 417 -13.92 -18.07 6.07
C LEU A 417 -13.15 -17.50 4.89
N GLY A 418 -13.84 -16.98 3.86
CA GLY A 418 -13.22 -16.26 2.76
C GLY A 418 -12.37 -15.07 3.23
N HIS A 419 -12.84 -14.28 4.21
CA HIS A 419 -12.07 -13.19 4.81
C HIS A 419 -10.85 -13.69 5.59
N VAL A 420 -11.02 -14.74 6.40
CA VAL A 420 -9.93 -15.35 7.17
C VAL A 420 -8.83 -15.87 6.24
N TYR A 421 -9.20 -16.64 5.22
CA TYR A 421 -8.25 -17.18 4.25
C TYR A 421 -7.60 -16.10 3.41
N TYR A 422 -8.31 -15.02 3.07
CA TYR A 422 -7.72 -13.86 2.43
C TYR A 422 -6.66 -13.19 3.32
N ALA A 423 -6.95 -12.96 4.60
CA ALA A 423 -6.01 -12.39 5.57
C ALA A 423 -4.78 -13.28 5.79
N GLN A 424 -4.95 -14.61 5.76
CA GLN A 424 -3.86 -15.59 5.82
C GLN A 424 -3.08 -15.73 4.49
N THR A 425 -3.41 -14.96 3.45
CA THR A 425 -2.85 -15.08 2.08
C THR A 425 -3.11 -16.42 1.39
N LYS A 426 -4.08 -17.21 1.88
CA LYS A 426 -4.56 -18.46 1.29
C LYS A 426 -5.63 -18.18 0.22
N TYR A 427 -5.21 -17.53 -0.87
CA TYR A 427 -6.14 -17.01 -1.87
C TYR A 427 -6.95 -18.09 -2.62
N ILE A 428 -6.44 -19.31 -2.72
CA ILE A 428 -7.16 -20.42 -3.36
C ILE A 428 -8.33 -20.86 -2.47
N ASP A 429 -8.08 -21.06 -1.19
CA ASP A 429 -9.11 -21.46 -0.21
C ASP A 429 -10.15 -20.35 0.00
N ALA A 430 -9.71 -19.08 -0.08
CA ALA A 430 -10.60 -17.92 -0.06
C ALA A 430 -11.52 -17.88 -1.29
N GLU A 431 -10.98 -18.12 -2.49
CA GLU A 431 -11.75 -18.18 -3.74
C GLU A 431 -12.83 -19.26 -3.67
N GLU A 432 -12.49 -20.45 -3.16
CA GLU A 432 -13.44 -21.55 -2.99
C GLU A 432 -14.53 -21.20 -1.96
N SER A 433 -14.13 -20.66 -0.80
CA SER A 433 -15.07 -20.29 0.27
C SER A 433 -16.05 -19.22 -0.17
N TYR A 434 -15.58 -18.14 -0.80
CA TYR A 434 -16.46 -17.14 -1.37
C TYR A 434 -17.30 -17.66 -2.54
N GLY A 435 -16.76 -18.56 -3.37
CA GLY A 435 -17.52 -19.21 -4.44
C GLY A 435 -18.73 -19.98 -3.90
N ARG A 436 -18.53 -20.79 -2.85
CA ARG A 436 -19.60 -21.51 -2.15
C ARG A 436 -20.61 -20.55 -1.53
N ALA A 437 -20.15 -19.49 -0.85
CA ALA A 437 -21.03 -18.47 -0.26
C ALA A 437 -21.91 -17.79 -1.32
N ARG A 438 -21.32 -17.37 -2.45
CA ARG A 438 -22.02 -16.70 -3.55
C ARG A 438 -23.14 -17.57 -4.09
N ASP A 439 -22.86 -18.85 -4.32
CA ASP A 439 -23.82 -19.78 -4.90
C ASP A 439 -24.98 -20.07 -3.94
N ILE A 440 -24.71 -20.14 -2.63
CA ILE A 440 -25.76 -20.30 -1.61
C ILE A 440 -26.59 -19.01 -1.49
N PHE A 441 -25.95 -17.83 -1.40
CA PHE A 441 -26.65 -16.53 -1.36
C PHE A 441 -27.55 -16.33 -2.59
N ALA A 442 -27.08 -16.76 -3.77
CA ALA A 442 -27.88 -16.74 -5.00
C ALA A 442 -29.11 -17.67 -4.92
N ARG A 443 -28.99 -18.86 -4.31
CA ARG A 443 -30.10 -19.81 -4.16
C ARG A 443 -31.16 -19.34 -3.16
N ILE A 444 -30.75 -18.72 -2.06
CA ILE A 444 -31.68 -18.21 -1.04
C ILE A 444 -32.28 -16.84 -1.39
N GLY A 445 -31.81 -16.22 -2.48
CA GLY A 445 -32.30 -14.91 -2.94
C GLY A 445 -31.79 -13.72 -2.13
N ASP A 446 -30.72 -13.89 -1.35
CA ASP A 446 -30.08 -12.80 -0.62
C ASP A 446 -29.07 -12.08 -1.53
N ASP A 447 -29.56 -11.05 -2.19
CA ASP A 447 -28.78 -10.22 -3.10
C ASP A 447 -27.68 -9.43 -2.38
N HIS A 448 -27.90 -9.00 -1.13
CA HIS A 448 -26.93 -8.20 -0.39
C HIS A 448 -25.73 -9.06 0.03
N GLY A 449 -25.99 -10.26 0.60
CA GLY A 449 -24.94 -11.25 0.89
C GLY A 449 -24.18 -11.71 -0.37
N ARG A 450 -24.90 -11.87 -1.50
CA ARG A 450 -24.28 -12.18 -2.79
C ARG A 450 -23.33 -11.07 -3.26
N ALA A 451 -23.75 -9.80 -3.17
CA ALA A 451 -22.96 -8.66 -3.60
C ALA A 451 -21.69 -8.47 -2.74
N ASN A 452 -21.81 -8.59 -1.41
CA ASN A 452 -20.67 -8.58 -0.49
C ASN A 452 -19.66 -9.69 -0.82
N THR A 453 -20.17 -10.89 -1.12
CA THR A 453 -19.32 -12.02 -1.49
C THR A 453 -18.62 -11.81 -2.83
N LEU A 454 -19.29 -11.20 -3.80
CA LEU A 454 -18.69 -10.81 -5.08
C LEU A 454 -17.59 -9.74 -4.90
N GLN A 455 -17.74 -8.79 -3.99
CA GLN A 455 -16.63 -7.87 -3.63
C GLN A 455 -15.45 -8.63 -3.03
N GLY A 456 -15.70 -9.59 -2.13
CA GLY A 456 -14.68 -10.48 -1.56
C GLY A 456 -13.92 -11.25 -2.65
N LEU A 457 -14.63 -11.85 -3.61
CA LEU A 457 -14.05 -12.48 -4.79
C LEU A 457 -13.23 -11.50 -5.62
N GLY A 458 -13.73 -10.27 -5.81
CA GLY A 458 -13.00 -9.19 -6.48
C GLY A 458 -11.63 -8.92 -5.83
N HIS A 459 -11.58 -8.86 -4.48
CA HIS A 459 -10.32 -8.69 -3.75
C HIS A 459 -9.36 -9.87 -3.95
N VAL A 460 -9.86 -11.09 -3.89
CA VAL A 460 -9.07 -12.33 -4.09
C VAL A 460 -8.53 -12.40 -5.51
N TYR A 461 -9.39 -12.21 -6.52
CA TYR A 461 -9.00 -12.22 -7.92
C TYR A 461 -7.97 -11.13 -8.23
N ARG A 462 -8.14 -9.92 -7.67
CA ARG A 462 -7.13 -8.86 -7.80
C ARG A 462 -5.79 -9.27 -7.18
N ALA A 463 -5.78 -9.85 -5.97
CA ALA A 463 -4.55 -10.31 -5.31
C ALA A 463 -3.84 -11.42 -6.11
N ARG A 464 -4.60 -12.29 -6.77
CA ARG A 464 -4.11 -13.34 -7.68
C ARG A 464 -3.79 -12.84 -9.09
N SER A 465 -4.00 -11.55 -9.38
CA SER A 465 -3.81 -10.96 -10.71
C SER A 465 -4.76 -11.49 -11.81
N LYS A 466 -5.88 -12.09 -11.42
CA LYS A 466 -7.01 -12.48 -12.30
C LYS A 466 -7.92 -11.28 -12.56
N TYR A 467 -7.40 -10.27 -13.28
CA TYR A 467 -8.06 -8.96 -13.35
C TYR A 467 -9.39 -8.96 -14.11
N ALA A 468 -9.57 -9.84 -15.11
CA ALA A 468 -10.84 -9.94 -15.83
C ALA A 468 -11.95 -10.51 -14.92
N GLU A 469 -11.62 -11.52 -14.13
CA GLU A 469 -12.54 -12.11 -13.14
C GLU A 469 -12.83 -11.14 -11.99
N ALA A 470 -11.83 -10.35 -11.58
CA ALA A 470 -12.01 -9.28 -10.60
C ALA A 470 -12.96 -8.18 -11.12
N GLU A 471 -12.76 -7.74 -12.36
CA GLU A 471 -13.64 -6.77 -13.05
C GLU A 471 -15.08 -7.28 -13.08
N ASN A 472 -15.31 -8.51 -13.55
CA ASN A 472 -16.64 -9.12 -13.56
C ASN A 472 -17.27 -9.20 -12.16
N SER A 473 -16.47 -9.54 -11.14
CA SER A 473 -16.98 -9.67 -9.77
C SER A 473 -17.38 -8.32 -9.18
N TYR A 474 -16.57 -7.27 -9.37
CA TYR A 474 -16.92 -5.94 -8.88
C TYR A 474 -18.06 -5.30 -9.67
N THR A 475 -18.12 -5.48 -10.99
CA THR A 475 -19.25 -5.00 -11.81
C THR A 475 -20.55 -5.68 -11.37
N GLY A 476 -20.53 -7.01 -11.20
CA GLY A 476 -21.70 -7.74 -10.69
C GLY A 476 -22.10 -7.29 -9.28
N ALA A 477 -21.14 -7.03 -8.39
CA ALA A 477 -21.43 -6.46 -7.07
C ALA A 477 -22.06 -5.07 -7.17
N GLN A 478 -21.48 -4.17 -7.99
CA GLN A 478 -21.97 -2.82 -8.20
C GLN A 478 -23.41 -2.80 -8.75
N GLU A 479 -23.72 -3.63 -9.74
CA GLU A 479 -25.06 -3.76 -10.31
C GLU A 479 -26.09 -4.20 -9.27
N ILE A 480 -25.72 -5.18 -8.43
CA ILE A 480 -26.61 -5.65 -7.37
C ILE A 480 -26.81 -4.57 -6.31
N PHE A 481 -25.74 -3.91 -5.83
CA PHE A 481 -25.83 -2.81 -4.86
C PHE A 481 -26.67 -1.65 -5.39
N CYS A 482 -26.53 -1.32 -6.68
CA CYS A 482 -27.38 -0.34 -7.34
C CYS A 482 -28.86 -0.75 -7.30
N ARG A 483 -29.17 -2.03 -7.56
CA ARG A 483 -30.55 -2.56 -7.52
C ARG A 483 -31.15 -2.59 -6.11
N VAL A 484 -30.34 -2.86 -5.08
CA VAL A 484 -30.79 -2.87 -3.68
C VAL A 484 -30.71 -1.49 -3.02
N GLU A 485 -30.38 -0.44 -3.78
CA GLU A 485 -30.24 0.95 -3.33
C GLU A 485 -29.20 1.13 -2.19
N ASP A 486 -28.16 0.29 -2.16
CA ASP A 486 -27.05 0.42 -1.22
C ASP A 486 -25.91 1.24 -1.85
N GLU A 487 -25.96 2.56 -1.61
CA GLU A 487 -24.96 3.50 -2.10
C GLU A 487 -23.56 3.23 -1.53
N MET A 488 -23.45 2.72 -0.30
CA MET A 488 -22.16 2.41 0.34
C MET A 488 -21.49 1.23 -0.37
N GLY A 489 -22.22 0.12 -0.54
CA GLY A 489 -21.76 -1.06 -1.28
C GLY A 489 -21.40 -0.72 -2.73
N GLN A 490 -22.19 0.14 -3.38
CA GLN A 490 -21.91 0.62 -4.75
C GLN A 490 -20.58 1.38 -4.81
N ALA A 491 -20.34 2.32 -3.90
CA ALA A 491 -19.11 3.12 -3.86
C ALA A 491 -17.86 2.27 -3.60
N ILE A 492 -17.97 1.28 -2.70
CA ILE A 492 -16.89 0.32 -2.41
C ILE A 492 -16.56 -0.51 -3.67
N ALA A 493 -17.58 -1.01 -4.38
CA ALA A 493 -17.39 -1.78 -5.61
C ALA A 493 -16.72 -0.93 -6.72
N LEU A 494 -17.15 0.33 -6.89
CA LEU A 494 -16.54 1.27 -7.84
C LEU A 494 -15.08 1.58 -7.52
N ARG A 495 -14.73 1.74 -6.24
CA ARG A 495 -13.33 1.87 -5.81
C ARG A 495 -12.52 0.61 -6.16
N GLY A 496 -13.10 -0.57 -5.96
CA GLY A 496 -12.53 -1.85 -6.37
C GLY A 496 -12.26 -1.94 -7.87
N LEU A 497 -13.22 -1.52 -8.70
CA LEU A 497 -13.05 -1.40 -10.16
C LEU A 497 -11.92 -0.42 -10.52
N GLY A 498 -11.86 0.73 -9.84
CA GLY A 498 -10.77 1.69 -10.00
C GLY A 498 -9.39 1.08 -9.79
N GLU A 499 -9.25 0.20 -8.79
CA GLU A 499 -8.00 -0.52 -8.51
C GLU A 499 -7.67 -1.56 -9.58
N VAL A 500 -8.66 -2.30 -10.08
CA VAL A 500 -8.49 -3.29 -11.16
C VAL A 500 -8.11 -2.61 -12.47
N TYR A 501 -8.81 -1.54 -12.86
CA TYR A 501 -8.49 -0.75 -14.05
C TYR A 501 -7.11 -0.12 -13.97
N ARG A 502 -6.70 0.37 -12.79
CA ARG A 502 -5.33 0.85 -12.56
C ARG A 502 -4.30 -0.26 -12.79
N ALA A 503 -4.55 -1.48 -12.32
CA ALA A 503 -3.67 -2.62 -12.50
C ALA A 503 -3.59 -3.12 -13.96
N GLN A 504 -4.69 -3.01 -14.71
CA GLN A 504 -4.75 -3.28 -16.16
C GLN A 504 -4.20 -2.14 -17.04
N SER A 505 -3.72 -1.04 -16.44
CA SER A 505 -3.31 0.18 -17.16
C SER A 505 -4.43 0.92 -17.92
N LYS A 506 -5.71 0.63 -17.62
CA LYS A 506 -6.91 1.35 -18.10
C LYS A 506 -7.13 2.62 -17.27
N TYR A 507 -6.22 3.58 -17.38
CA TYR A 507 -6.14 4.71 -16.45
C TYR A 507 -7.31 5.69 -16.54
N THR A 508 -7.96 5.78 -17.69
CA THR A 508 -9.13 6.64 -17.92
C THR A 508 -10.35 6.11 -17.16
N GLU A 509 -10.62 4.82 -17.31
CA GLU A 509 -11.68 4.09 -16.63
C GLU A 509 -11.43 4.06 -15.13
N ALA A 510 -10.18 3.84 -14.70
CA ALA A 510 -9.82 3.90 -13.29
C ALA A 510 -10.15 5.27 -12.66
N LYS A 511 -9.81 6.36 -13.35
CA LYS A 511 -10.09 7.73 -12.87
C LYS A 511 -11.58 7.98 -12.73
N GLU A 512 -12.37 7.51 -13.70
CA GLU A 512 -13.82 7.66 -13.70
C GLU A 512 -14.45 6.87 -12.56
N SER A 513 -14.09 5.59 -12.37
CA SER A 513 -14.61 4.77 -11.27
C SER A 513 -14.28 5.35 -9.89
N TYR A 514 -13.05 5.86 -9.69
CA TYR A 514 -12.72 6.53 -8.43
C TYR A 514 -13.50 7.83 -8.21
N LYS A 515 -13.72 8.64 -9.26
CA LYS A 515 -14.51 9.86 -9.14
C LYS A 515 -15.95 9.57 -8.77
N GLN A 516 -16.57 8.59 -9.42
CA GLN A 516 -17.93 8.15 -9.09
C GLN A 516 -18.03 7.64 -7.65
N ALA A 517 -17.07 6.82 -7.21
CA ALA A 517 -17.00 6.38 -5.81
C ALA A 517 -16.87 7.57 -4.85
N GLN A 518 -16.00 8.53 -5.16
CA GLN A 518 -15.78 9.73 -4.35
C GLN A 518 -17.05 10.58 -4.24
N GLU A 519 -17.78 10.78 -5.35
CA GLU A 519 -19.03 11.54 -5.38
C GLU A 519 -20.10 10.88 -4.50
N ILE A 520 -20.22 9.55 -4.55
CA ILE A 520 -21.15 8.81 -3.69
C ILE A 520 -20.73 8.94 -2.21
N PHE A 521 -19.46 8.73 -1.87
CA PHE A 521 -18.97 8.87 -0.49
C PHE A 521 -19.19 10.28 0.08
N VAL A 522 -19.04 11.32 -0.76
CA VAL A 522 -19.37 12.71 -0.39
C VAL A 522 -20.88 12.86 -0.15
N ARG A 523 -21.73 12.29 -1.00
CA ARG A 523 -23.19 12.37 -0.88
C ARG A 523 -23.70 11.70 0.41
N ILE A 524 -23.16 10.55 0.78
CA ILE A 524 -23.56 9.81 2.00
C ILE A 524 -22.84 10.30 3.27
N GLY A 525 -21.89 11.23 3.14
CA GLY A 525 -21.12 11.76 4.27
C GLY A 525 -20.09 10.80 4.86
N ASP A 526 -19.66 9.77 4.12
CA ASP A 526 -18.62 8.84 4.56
C ASP A 526 -17.22 9.38 4.22
N ASP A 527 -16.66 10.13 5.17
CA ASP A 527 -15.32 10.68 5.08
C ASP A 527 -14.23 9.60 4.99
N HIS A 528 -14.43 8.44 5.61
CA HIS A 528 -13.44 7.35 5.59
C HIS A 528 -13.37 6.70 4.19
N GLY A 529 -14.51 6.37 3.57
CA GLY A 529 -14.57 5.89 2.19
C GLY A 529 -14.06 6.90 1.18
N ARG A 530 -14.35 8.20 1.39
CA ARG A 530 -13.81 9.31 0.60
C ARG A 530 -12.29 9.37 0.66
N ALA A 531 -11.69 9.31 1.85
CA ALA A 531 -10.25 9.37 2.04
C ALA A 531 -9.53 8.18 1.40
N ASN A 532 -10.07 6.96 1.54
CA ASN A 532 -9.57 5.77 0.86
C ASN A 532 -9.63 5.90 -0.67
N THR A 533 -10.69 6.51 -1.19
CA THR A 533 -10.83 6.74 -2.64
C THR A 533 -9.81 7.77 -3.15
N LEU A 534 -9.53 8.81 -2.36
CA LEU A 534 -8.48 9.79 -2.64
C LEU A 534 -7.07 9.16 -2.61
N GLN A 535 -6.80 8.21 -1.71
CA GLN A 535 -5.56 7.42 -1.77
C GLN A 535 -5.46 6.62 -3.07
N GLY A 536 -6.55 5.98 -3.51
CA GLY A 536 -6.64 5.28 -4.80
C GLY A 536 -6.33 6.19 -6.00
N LEU A 537 -6.91 7.40 -6.01
CA LEU A 537 -6.58 8.45 -6.98
C LEU A 537 -5.10 8.87 -6.90
N GLY A 538 -4.56 9.03 -5.69
CA GLY A 538 -3.14 9.28 -5.46
C GLY A 538 -2.25 8.19 -6.07
N HIS A 539 -2.61 6.91 -5.89
CA HIS A 539 -1.91 5.78 -6.50
C HIS A 539 -1.99 5.81 -8.02
N LEU A 540 -3.15 6.16 -8.59
CA LEU A 540 -3.37 6.30 -10.03
C LEU A 540 -2.49 7.42 -10.61
N TYR A 541 -2.54 8.62 -10.03
CA TYR A 541 -1.75 9.76 -10.47
C TYR A 541 -0.25 9.49 -10.36
N ARG A 542 0.21 8.85 -9.27
CA ARG A 542 1.60 8.40 -9.12
C ARG A 542 2.01 7.41 -10.21
N THR A 543 1.14 6.46 -10.55
CA THR A 543 1.40 5.45 -11.60
C THR A 543 1.56 6.11 -12.97
N ARG A 544 0.84 7.21 -13.22
CA ARG A 544 0.91 8.06 -14.43
C ARG A 544 2.01 9.13 -14.40
N PHE A 545 2.82 9.19 -13.35
CA PHE A 545 3.81 10.26 -13.11
C PHE A 545 3.22 11.68 -13.02
N GLN A 546 1.94 11.80 -12.69
CA GLN A 546 1.27 13.06 -12.36
C GLN A 546 1.49 13.37 -10.87
N HIS A 547 2.73 13.72 -10.54
CA HIS A 547 3.17 13.77 -9.15
C HIS A 547 2.49 14.88 -8.32
N SER A 548 2.22 16.04 -8.93
CA SER A 548 1.53 17.15 -8.26
C SER A 548 0.08 16.80 -7.90
N GLU A 549 -0.62 16.10 -8.79
CA GLU A 549 -1.99 15.63 -8.54
C GLU A 549 -2.03 14.48 -7.52
N ALA A 550 -1.00 13.63 -7.52
CA ALA A 550 -0.85 12.59 -6.51
C ALA A 550 -0.62 13.19 -5.11
N ASP A 551 0.28 14.16 -5.00
CA ASP A 551 0.58 14.88 -3.75
C ASP A 551 -0.67 15.58 -3.18
N LYS A 552 -1.44 16.26 -4.03
CA LYS A 552 -2.74 16.85 -3.64
C LYS A 552 -3.72 15.80 -3.12
N SER A 553 -3.93 14.72 -3.87
CA SER A 553 -4.90 13.67 -3.51
C SER A 553 -4.53 12.99 -2.18
N TYR A 554 -3.24 12.70 -1.97
CA TYR A 554 -2.78 12.15 -0.70
C TYR A 554 -2.83 13.18 0.44
N THR A 555 -2.51 14.44 0.20
CA THR A 555 -2.59 15.47 1.24
C THR A 555 -4.03 15.67 1.73
N GLU A 556 -4.99 15.73 0.79
CA GLU A 556 -6.42 15.78 1.13
C GLU A 556 -6.87 14.53 1.91
N ALA A 557 -6.46 13.32 1.49
CA ALA A 557 -6.77 12.09 2.22
C ALA A 557 -6.19 12.11 3.64
N LYS A 558 -4.94 12.55 3.80
CA LYS A 558 -4.25 12.65 5.09
C LYS A 558 -4.96 13.61 6.04
N GLU A 559 -5.42 14.75 5.53
CA GLU A 559 -6.18 15.73 6.32
C GLU A 559 -7.54 15.18 6.77
N ILE A 560 -8.23 14.43 5.90
CA ILE A 560 -9.48 13.77 6.27
C ILE A 560 -9.24 12.71 7.34
N PHE A 561 -8.25 11.82 7.16
CA PHE A 561 -7.89 10.80 8.15
C PHE A 561 -7.50 11.40 9.49
N LEU A 562 -6.74 12.49 9.49
CA LEU A 562 -6.40 13.23 10.71
C LEU A 562 -7.65 13.80 11.39
N ARG A 563 -8.59 14.37 10.63
CA ARG A 563 -9.85 14.93 11.18
C ARG A 563 -10.73 13.86 11.81
N ILE A 564 -10.81 12.67 11.21
CA ILE A 564 -11.62 11.56 11.74
C ILE A 564 -10.88 10.72 12.79
N GLY A 565 -9.61 11.03 13.08
CA GLY A 565 -8.80 10.32 14.07
C GLY A 565 -8.36 8.92 13.65
N ASP A 566 -8.30 8.63 12.34
CA ASP A 566 -7.83 7.35 11.81
C ASP A 566 -6.33 7.40 11.54
N ASP A 567 -5.57 7.04 12.57
CA ASP A 567 -4.11 6.95 12.55
C ASP A 567 -3.59 5.95 11.51
N HIS A 568 -4.31 4.84 11.28
CA HIS A 568 -3.88 3.81 10.34
C HIS A 568 -4.00 4.33 8.90
N GLY A 569 -5.14 4.91 8.54
CA GLY A 569 -5.33 5.58 7.25
C GLY A 569 -4.34 6.73 7.03
N GLN A 570 -4.04 7.51 8.07
CA GLN A 570 -3.03 8.57 8.03
C GLN A 570 -1.63 8.02 7.69
N ALA A 571 -1.20 6.95 8.35
CA ALA A 571 0.11 6.35 8.16
C ALA A 571 0.28 5.74 6.75
N ILE A 572 -0.75 5.04 6.23
CA ILE A 572 -0.76 4.54 4.85
C ILE A 572 -0.64 5.71 3.85
N THR A 573 -1.34 6.81 4.11
CA THR A 573 -1.27 8.00 3.24
C THR A 573 0.13 8.59 3.20
N LEU A 574 0.80 8.65 4.35
CA LEU A 574 2.18 9.11 4.48
C LEU A 574 3.18 8.20 3.74
N GLN A 575 2.99 6.88 3.75
CA GLN A 575 3.77 5.98 2.88
C GLN A 575 3.55 6.31 1.40
N GLY A 576 2.31 6.60 1.00
CA GLY A 576 1.95 7.06 -0.35
C GLY A 576 2.71 8.31 -0.78
N LEU A 577 2.72 9.35 0.08
CA LEU A 577 3.49 10.58 -0.11
C LEU A 577 5.00 10.31 -0.18
N GLY A 578 5.52 9.49 0.74
CA GLY A 578 6.94 9.10 0.73
C GLY A 578 7.36 8.46 -0.59
N HIS A 579 6.48 7.65 -1.20
CA HIS A 579 6.72 7.13 -2.54
C HIS A 579 6.64 8.17 -3.66
N VAL A 580 5.77 9.18 -3.57
CA VAL A 580 5.69 10.30 -4.53
C VAL A 580 6.98 11.10 -4.49
N TYR A 581 7.40 11.57 -3.31
CA TYR A 581 8.62 12.34 -3.11
C TYR A 581 9.86 11.56 -3.55
N ARG A 582 9.93 10.24 -3.27
CA ARG A 582 11.03 9.39 -3.74
C ARG A 582 11.15 9.36 -5.27
N VAL A 583 10.03 9.31 -6.00
CA VAL A 583 10.04 9.29 -7.47
C VAL A 583 10.38 10.67 -8.05
N GLN A 584 10.05 11.74 -7.34
CA GLN A 584 10.46 13.12 -7.65
C GLN A 584 11.92 13.41 -7.23
N SER A 585 12.63 12.46 -6.64
CA SER A 585 13.99 12.62 -6.09
C SER A 585 14.08 13.61 -4.92
N GLN A 586 12.96 13.94 -4.29
CA GLN A 586 12.85 14.68 -3.03
C GLN A 586 13.10 13.73 -1.86
N TYR A 587 14.36 13.33 -1.71
CA TYR A 587 14.70 12.22 -0.82
C TYR A 587 14.60 12.56 0.68
N CYS A 588 14.70 13.84 1.05
CA CYS A 588 14.57 14.27 2.44
C CYS A 588 13.11 14.21 2.89
N GLU A 589 12.22 14.76 2.08
CA GLU A 589 10.76 14.76 2.27
C GLU A 589 10.20 13.33 2.21
N ALA A 590 10.75 12.49 1.33
CA ALA A 590 10.42 11.07 1.29
C ALA A 590 10.79 10.36 2.60
N LYS A 591 12.00 10.62 3.12
CA LYS A 591 12.47 10.03 4.37
C LYS A 591 11.59 10.45 5.54
N GLU A 592 11.32 11.74 5.68
CA GLU A 592 10.47 12.30 6.73
C GLU A 592 9.05 11.70 6.69
N SER A 593 8.47 11.55 5.49
CA SER A 593 7.15 10.95 5.33
C SER A 593 7.11 9.48 5.77
N PHE A 594 8.14 8.70 5.43
CA PHE A 594 8.24 7.32 5.90
C PHE A 594 8.51 7.22 7.40
N GLU A 595 9.36 8.07 7.97
CA GLU A 595 9.65 8.08 9.41
C GLU A 595 8.39 8.42 10.22
N LYS A 596 7.61 9.43 9.81
CA LYS A 596 6.31 9.75 10.43
C LYS A 596 5.31 8.61 10.33
N ALA A 597 5.22 7.94 9.16
CA ALA A 597 4.38 6.77 9.02
C ALA A 597 4.81 5.65 9.98
N GLN A 598 6.13 5.44 10.12
CA GLN A 598 6.68 4.44 11.03
C GLN A 598 6.34 4.75 12.49
N GLU A 599 6.49 6.00 12.93
CA GLU A 599 6.14 6.44 14.29
C GLU A 599 4.66 6.17 14.61
N ILE A 600 3.76 6.44 13.66
CA ILE A 600 2.33 6.17 13.85
C ILE A 600 2.09 4.65 13.93
N PHE A 601 2.67 3.86 13.03
CA PHE A 601 2.50 2.40 13.09
C PHE A 601 3.14 1.77 14.34
N ASP A 602 4.27 2.30 14.83
CA ASP A 602 4.87 1.93 16.11
C ASP A 602 3.91 2.25 17.27
N ARG A 603 3.26 3.43 17.25
CA ARG A 603 2.29 3.85 18.27
C ARG A 603 1.03 2.97 18.31
N ILE A 604 0.49 2.59 17.16
CA ILE A 604 -0.72 1.76 17.09
C ILE A 604 -0.44 0.25 17.15
N GLY A 605 0.84 -0.15 17.15
CA GLY A 605 1.25 -1.56 17.24
C GLY A 605 1.03 -2.37 15.95
N ASP A 606 0.94 -1.72 14.78
CA ASP A 606 0.69 -2.39 13.51
C ASP A 606 2.00 -2.84 12.85
N ASP A 607 2.39 -4.08 13.15
CA ASP A 607 3.58 -4.71 12.58
C ASP A 607 3.56 -4.81 11.05
N HIS A 608 2.40 -4.99 10.43
CA HIS A 608 2.29 -5.10 8.98
C HIS A 608 2.59 -3.76 8.31
N GLY A 609 1.96 -2.68 8.80
CA GLY A 609 2.23 -1.31 8.34
C GLY A 609 3.70 -0.91 8.51
N ARG A 610 4.33 -1.27 9.64
CA ARG A 610 5.76 -1.04 9.89
C ARG A 610 6.65 -1.73 8.85
N ALA A 611 6.36 -2.98 8.53
CA ALA A 611 7.13 -3.75 7.56
C ALA A 611 7.06 -3.13 6.15
N ILE A 612 5.87 -2.67 5.73
CA ILE A 612 5.69 -1.95 4.45
C ILE A 612 6.46 -0.62 4.45
N THR A 613 6.43 0.14 5.55
CA THR A 613 7.21 1.38 5.66
C THR A 613 8.71 1.12 5.53
N LEU A 614 9.22 0.07 6.18
CA LEU A 614 10.62 -0.35 6.08
C LEU A 614 11.01 -0.78 4.66
N GLN A 615 10.12 -1.44 3.91
CA GLN A 615 10.33 -1.65 2.47
C GLN A 615 10.40 -0.33 1.71
N GLY A 616 9.52 0.63 2.04
CA GLY A 616 9.54 1.98 1.47
C GLY A 616 10.88 2.70 1.69
N LEU A 617 11.39 2.65 2.91
CA LEU A 617 12.74 3.13 3.26
C LEU A 617 13.84 2.37 2.53
N GLY A 618 13.73 1.04 2.40
CA GLY A 618 14.65 0.23 1.60
C GLY A 618 14.70 0.67 0.13
N HIS A 619 13.54 0.96 -0.47
CA HIS A 619 13.46 1.50 -1.83
C HIS A 619 14.07 2.92 -1.93
N LEU A 620 13.91 3.75 -0.89
CA LEU A 620 14.48 5.09 -0.80
C LEU A 620 16.00 5.05 -0.71
N TYR A 621 16.56 4.29 0.23
CA TYR A 621 17.99 4.14 0.39
C TYR A 621 18.66 3.55 -0.85
N ARG A 622 18.03 2.56 -1.49
CA ARG A 622 18.49 2.03 -2.79
C ARG A 622 18.53 3.11 -3.87
N ALA A 623 17.50 3.96 -3.97
CA ALA A 623 17.46 5.04 -4.95
C ALA A 623 18.56 6.09 -4.74
N ARG A 624 19.05 6.25 -3.50
CA ARG A 624 20.20 7.09 -3.15
C ARG A 624 21.55 6.36 -3.22
N SER A 625 21.55 5.10 -3.64
CA SER A 625 22.74 4.22 -3.61
C SER A 625 23.31 3.96 -2.20
N HIS A 626 22.53 4.18 -1.14
CA HIS A 626 22.86 3.82 0.24
C HIS A 626 22.52 2.34 0.48
N TYR A 627 23.30 1.44 -0.12
CA TYR A 627 22.96 0.01 -0.20
C TYR A 627 22.99 -0.71 1.15
N ARG A 628 23.80 -0.25 2.10
CA ARG A 628 23.88 -0.84 3.45
C ARG A 628 22.58 -0.62 4.21
N GLU A 629 22.14 0.63 4.30
CA GLU A 629 20.88 1.01 4.95
C GLU A 629 19.65 0.41 4.24
N ALA A 630 19.72 0.27 2.91
CA ALA A 630 18.69 -0.44 2.15
C ALA A 630 18.56 -1.91 2.57
N LYS A 631 19.68 -2.64 2.63
CA LYS A 631 19.71 -4.04 3.10
C LYS A 631 19.22 -4.19 4.53
N ASP A 632 19.64 -3.30 5.43
CA ASP A 632 19.20 -3.34 6.83
C ASP A 632 17.69 -3.11 6.95
N SER A 633 17.14 -2.17 6.17
CA SER A 633 15.70 -1.89 6.15
C SER A 633 14.89 -3.06 5.60
N TYR A 634 15.33 -3.65 4.49
CA TYR A 634 14.70 -4.86 3.95
C TYR A 634 14.84 -6.06 4.89
N ALA A 635 15.98 -6.27 5.54
CA ALA A 635 16.16 -7.36 6.50
C ALA A 635 15.23 -7.24 7.71
N LYS A 636 15.01 -6.02 8.21
CA LYS A 636 14.01 -5.76 9.27
C LYS A 636 12.59 -6.03 8.78
N ALA A 637 12.23 -5.55 7.59
CA ALA A 637 10.92 -5.82 6.99
C ALA A 637 10.68 -7.33 6.80
N GLN A 638 11.68 -8.05 6.30
CA GLN A 638 11.61 -9.50 6.09
C GLN A 638 11.31 -10.25 7.39
N LYS A 639 12.01 -9.92 8.48
CA LYS A 639 11.76 -10.53 9.80
C LYS A 639 10.33 -10.31 10.27
N ILE A 640 9.79 -9.12 10.07
CA ILE A 640 8.41 -8.80 10.47
C ILE A 640 7.41 -9.54 9.59
N PHE A 641 7.56 -9.53 8.26
CA PHE A 641 6.68 -10.27 7.37
C PHE A 641 6.70 -11.78 7.62
N THR A 642 7.86 -12.36 7.92
CA THR A 642 7.95 -13.77 8.31
C THR A 642 7.20 -14.05 9.61
N ARG A 643 7.31 -13.15 10.60
CA ARG A 643 6.56 -13.28 11.86
C ARG A 643 5.05 -13.12 11.70
N VAL A 644 4.61 -12.21 10.84
CA VAL A 644 3.19 -11.94 10.55
C VAL A 644 2.60 -12.98 9.57
N GLY A 645 3.44 -13.77 8.91
CA GLY A 645 3.01 -14.78 7.93
C GLY A 645 2.66 -14.21 6.54
N ASP A 646 2.94 -12.94 6.27
CA ASP A 646 2.68 -12.32 4.96
C ASP A 646 3.76 -12.72 3.94
N LYS A 647 3.42 -13.75 3.16
CA LYS A 647 4.25 -14.25 2.06
C LYS A 647 4.39 -13.25 0.92
N HIS A 648 3.38 -12.41 0.67
CA HIS A 648 3.41 -11.44 -0.42
C HIS A 648 4.40 -10.31 -0.12
N GLY A 649 4.32 -9.71 1.08
CA GLY A 649 5.28 -8.72 1.56
C GLY A 649 6.71 -9.27 1.64
N SER A 650 6.88 -10.51 2.11
CA SER A 650 8.16 -11.23 2.08
C SER A 650 8.76 -11.30 0.67
N ALA A 651 7.99 -11.75 -0.34
CA ALA A 651 8.47 -11.87 -1.71
C ALA A 651 8.86 -10.51 -2.34
N ILE A 652 8.11 -9.44 -2.03
CA ILE A 652 8.46 -8.07 -2.46
C ILE A 652 9.79 -7.63 -1.85
N THR A 653 10.03 -7.95 -0.57
CA THR A 653 11.27 -7.63 0.15
C THR A 653 12.47 -8.35 -0.46
N LEU A 654 12.35 -9.65 -0.71
CA LEU A 654 13.39 -10.48 -1.35
C LEU A 654 13.75 -9.95 -2.74
N ARG A 655 12.74 -9.58 -3.54
CA ARG A 655 12.99 -8.92 -4.83
C ARG A 655 13.70 -7.57 -4.66
N GLY A 656 13.31 -6.79 -3.65
CA GLY A 656 13.96 -5.52 -3.30
C GLY A 656 15.44 -5.70 -2.93
N LEU A 657 15.78 -6.76 -2.20
CA LEU A 657 17.15 -7.19 -1.91
C LEU A 657 17.89 -7.62 -3.18
N GLY A 658 17.24 -8.40 -4.05
CA GLY A 658 17.80 -8.78 -5.35
C GLY A 658 18.20 -7.56 -6.20
N ASP A 659 17.34 -6.54 -6.25
CA ASP A 659 17.63 -5.27 -6.92
C ASP A 659 18.84 -4.54 -6.29
N VAL A 660 19.03 -4.62 -4.96
CA VAL A 660 20.20 -4.02 -4.27
C VAL A 660 21.47 -4.79 -4.57
N TYR A 661 21.44 -6.12 -4.48
CA TYR A 661 22.60 -6.96 -4.80
C TYR A 661 23.02 -6.81 -6.26
N CYS A 662 22.05 -6.71 -7.18
CA CYS A 662 22.32 -6.42 -8.58
C CYS A 662 23.01 -5.05 -8.77
N ALA A 663 22.60 -4.02 -8.00
CA ALA A 663 23.23 -2.70 -8.02
C ALA A 663 24.63 -2.68 -7.39
N GLU A 664 24.92 -3.56 -6.43
CA GLU A 664 26.25 -3.78 -5.84
C GLU A 664 27.13 -4.74 -6.67
N TYR A 665 26.68 -5.19 -7.85
CA TYR A 665 27.38 -6.18 -8.68
C TYR A 665 27.56 -7.56 -8.02
N LYS A 666 26.81 -7.84 -6.95
CA LYS A 666 26.79 -9.13 -6.24
C LYS A 666 25.78 -10.06 -6.88
N TYR A 667 26.14 -10.52 -8.08
CA TYR A 667 25.14 -11.13 -8.92
C TYR A 667 24.64 -12.48 -8.40
N SER A 668 25.47 -13.28 -7.72
CA SER A 668 25.07 -14.57 -7.13
C SER A 668 23.96 -14.39 -6.09
N GLU A 669 24.13 -13.46 -5.17
CA GLU A 669 23.17 -13.16 -4.11
C GLU A 669 21.90 -12.52 -4.68
N ALA A 670 22.03 -11.74 -5.76
CA ALA A 670 20.88 -11.21 -6.49
C ALA A 670 20.03 -12.33 -7.10
N GLU A 671 20.68 -13.32 -7.72
CA GLU A 671 20.01 -14.48 -8.31
C GLU A 671 19.23 -15.26 -7.25
N THR A 672 19.87 -15.62 -6.14
CA THR A 672 19.20 -16.31 -5.01
C THR A 672 17.99 -15.52 -4.50
N SER A 673 18.16 -14.21 -4.29
CA SER A 673 17.07 -13.36 -3.79
C SER A 673 15.88 -13.29 -4.76
N TYR A 674 16.14 -13.25 -6.07
CA TYR A 674 15.08 -13.27 -7.08
C TYR A 674 14.44 -14.66 -7.24
N THR A 675 15.20 -15.75 -7.17
CA THR A 675 14.65 -17.11 -7.26
C THR A 675 13.77 -17.44 -6.06
N ASP A 676 14.17 -17.02 -4.86
CA ASP A 676 13.38 -17.19 -3.64
C ASP A 676 12.08 -16.38 -3.71
N ALA A 677 12.17 -15.11 -4.14
CA ALA A 677 10.98 -14.28 -4.37
C ALA A 677 10.03 -14.92 -5.39
N GLN A 678 10.58 -15.45 -6.50
CA GLN A 678 9.80 -16.12 -7.53
C GLN A 678 9.08 -17.35 -7.00
N ALA A 679 9.76 -18.20 -6.22
CA ALA A 679 9.17 -19.40 -5.62
C ALA A 679 7.98 -19.05 -4.73
N VAL A 680 8.10 -18.00 -3.90
CA VAL A 680 7.00 -17.52 -3.06
C VAL A 680 5.84 -16.97 -3.90
N PHE A 681 6.12 -16.18 -4.95
CA PHE A 681 5.06 -15.68 -5.84
C PHE A 681 4.33 -16.78 -6.62
N ILE A 682 5.02 -17.88 -6.96
CA ILE A 682 4.41 -19.09 -7.53
C ILE A 682 3.51 -19.76 -6.50
N GLN A 683 4.01 -19.94 -5.26
CA GLN A 683 3.25 -20.57 -4.19
C GLN A 683 1.93 -19.85 -3.88
N ILE A 684 1.93 -18.52 -3.84
CA ILE A 684 0.72 -17.73 -3.57
C ILE A 684 -0.14 -17.48 -4.82
N GLY A 685 0.31 -17.92 -6.01
CA GLY A 685 -0.40 -17.74 -7.27
C GLY A 685 -0.50 -16.28 -7.73
N SER A 686 0.53 -15.46 -7.48
CA SER A 686 0.59 -14.06 -7.92
C SER A 686 1.37 -13.92 -9.23
N ASP A 687 0.65 -13.95 -10.35
CA ASP A 687 1.24 -13.85 -11.69
C ASP A 687 1.97 -12.52 -11.94
N HIS A 688 1.43 -11.41 -11.42
CA HIS A 688 2.08 -10.10 -11.54
C HIS A 688 3.42 -10.06 -10.79
N GLY A 689 3.49 -10.63 -9.58
CA GLY A 689 4.72 -10.74 -8.80
C GLY A 689 5.77 -11.61 -9.50
N GLN A 690 5.36 -12.73 -10.10
CA GLN A 690 6.22 -13.59 -10.91
C GLN A 690 6.79 -12.85 -12.14
N ALA A 691 5.96 -12.15 -12.90
CA ALA A 691 6.38 -11.44 -14.11
C ALA A 691 7.35 -10.28 -13.81
N ILE A 692 7.11 -9.52 -12.73
CA ILE A 692 8.04 -8.46 -12.30
C ILE A 692 9.38 -9.05 -11.87
N THR A 693 9.37 -10.19 -11.17
CA THR A 693 10.60 -10.86 -10.70
C THR A 693 11.38 -11.45 -11.86
N LEU A 694 10.71 -12.07 -12.84
CA LEU A 694 11.32 -12.52 -14.10
C LEU A 694 11.96 -11.38 -14.90
N ARG A 695 11.31 -10.20 -14.92
CA ARG A 695 11.93 -9.00 -15.51
C ARG A 695 13.17 -8.55 -14.72
N GLY A 696 13.18 -8.74 -13.39
CA GLY A 696 14.36 -8.52 -12.53
C GLY A 696 15.50 -9.47 -12.88
N LEU A 697 15.20 -10.77 -12.99
CA LEU A 697 16.14 -11.80 -13.46
C LEU A 697 16.67 -11.48 -14.87
N GLY A 698 15.80 -11.06 -15.79
CA GLY A 698 16.24 -10.65 -17.13
C GLY A 698 17.20 -9.45 -17.12
N LYS A 699 17.04 -8.51 -16.18
CA LYS A 699 18.02 -7.42 -15.98
C LYS A 699 19.33 -7.91 -15.39
N LEU A 700 19.27 -8.83 -14.43
CA LEU A 700 20.44 -9.45 -13.83
C LEU A 700 21.27 -10.21 -14.87
N ASP A 701 20.62 -11.06 -15.66
CA ASP A 701 21.24 -11.85 -16.72
C ASP A 701 21.82 -10.95 -17.82
N PHE A 702 21.12 -9.87 -18.16
CA PHE A 702 21.64 -8.85 -19.07
C PHE A 702 22.91 -8.18 -18.51
N ALA A 703 22.93 -7.83 -17.22
CA ALA A 703 24.10 -7.24 -16.55
C ALA A 703 25.30 -8.21 -16.45
N ARG A 704 25.05 -9.52 -16.46
CA ARG A 704 26.06 -10.60 -16.57
C ARG A 704 26.47 -10.90 -18.02
N SER A 705 25.91 -10.20 -19.00
CA SER A 705 26.07 -10.50 -20.43
C SER A 705 25.58 -11.91 -20.85
N GLN A 706 24.71 -12.53 -20.04
CA GLN A 706 24.04 -13.80 -20.34
C GLN A 706 22.77 -13.54 -21.16
N TYR A 707 22.95 -13.03 -22.39
CA TYR A 707 21.86 -12.50 -23.21
C TYR A 707 20.76 -13.53 -23.54
N THR A 708 21.11 -14.81 -23.72
CA THR A 708 20.13 -15.88 -23.99
C THR A 708 19.23 -16.19 -22.79
N ALA A 709 19.78 -16.17 -21.58
CA ALA A 709 19.01 -16.30 -20.34
C ALA A 709 18.12 -15.08 -20.11
N ALA A 710 18.67 -13.88 -20.34
CA ALA A 710 17.93 -12.62 -20.26
C ALA A 710 16.73 -12.59 -21.21
N GLU A 711 16.93 -12.99 -22.47
CA GLU A 711 15.88 -13.09 -23.48
C GLU A 711 14.75 -14.02 -22.99
N LYS A 712 15.09 -15.23 -22.53
CA LYS A 712 14.12 -16.21 -22.03
C LYS A 712 13.32 -15.65 -20.85
N ALA A 713 13.98 -14.95 -19.92
CA ALA A 713 13.32 -14.34 -18.77
C ALA A 713 12.35 -13.23 -19.17
N TYR A 714 12.76 -12.33 -20.08
CA TYR A 714 11.90 -11.26 -20.57
C TYR A 714 10.74 -11.77 -21.43
N LEU A 715 10.93 -12.80 -22.26
CA LEU A 715 9.85 -13.42 -23.03
C LEU A 715 8.77 -13.99 -22.10
N LYS A 716 9.17 -14.76 -21.07
CA LYS A 716 8.24 -15.27 -20.06
C LYS A 716 7.50 -14.15 -19.33
N ALA A 717 8.22 -13.10 -18.92
CA ALA A 717 7.61 -11.95 -18.27
C ALA A 717 6.58 -11.26 -19.18
N ARG A 718 6.93 -11.02 -20.45
CA ARG A 718 6.04 -10.43 -21.46
C ARG A 718 4.75 -11.24 -21.62
N ASP A 719 4.87 -12.56 -21.71
CA ASP A 719 3.73 -13.45 -21.95
C ASP A 719 2.80 -13.50 -20.73
N ILE A 720 3.35 -13.52 -19.52
CA ILE A 720 2.55 -13.42 -18.28
C ILE A 720 1.85 -12.06 -18.20
N PHE A 721 2.57 -10.95 -18.45
CA PHE A 721 1.96 -9.61 -18.46
C PHE A 721 0.84 -9.50 -19.50
N SER A 722 1.02 -10.09 -20.68
CA SER A 722 -0.01 -10.15 -21.71
C SER A 722 -1.23 -10.95 -21.27
N ARG A 723 -1.04 -12.07 -20.56
CA ARG A 723 -2.14 -12.91 -20.05
C ARG A 723 -2.96 -12.20 -18.97
N ILE A 724 -2.32 -11.46 -18.07
CA ILE A 724 -3.02 -10.72 -17.00
C ILE A 724 -3.57 -9.37 -17.47
N GLY A 725 -3.24 -8.90 -18.68
CA GLY A 725 -3.67 -7.60 -19.19
C GLY A 725 -2.91 -6.40 -18.62
N ASP A 726 -1.71 -6.60 -18.06
CA ASP A 726 -0.83 -5.50 -17.64
C ASP A 726 0.01 -5.02 -18.83
N GLU A 727 -0.58 -4.11 -19.61
CA GLU A 727 0.04 -3.56 -20.81
C GLU A 727 1.34 -2.80 -20.51
N ARG A 728 1.43 -2.12 -19.36
CA ARG A 728 2.66 -1.42 -18.96
C ARG A 728 3.79 -2.41 -18.68
N GLY A 729 3.53 -3.45 -17.89
CA GLY A 729 4.50 -4.51 -17.59
C GLY A 729 4.99 -5.20 -18.86
N ARG A 730 4.06 -5.51 -19.78
CA ARG A 730 4.34 -6.11 -21.08
C ARG A 730 5.28 -5.25 -21.92
N ALA A 731 4.99 -3.95 -22.05
CA ALA A 731 5.84 -3.01 -22.79
C ALA A 731 7.23 -2.83 -22.16
N LEU A 732 7.31 -2.84 -20.81
CA LEU A 732 8.60 -2.79 -20.10
C LEU A 732 9.45 -4.04 -20.36
N ALA A 733 8.84 -5.23 -20.42
CA ALA A 733 9.53 -6.46 -20.78
C ALA A 733 9.99 -6.45 -22.26
N MET A 734 9.16 -5.97 -23.18
CA MET A 734 9.53 -5.79 -24.59
C MET A 734 10.68 -4.80 -24.78
N ARG A 735 10.71 -3.70 -24.02
CA ARG A 735 11.86 -2.79 -24.03
C ARG A 735 13.15 -3.49 -23.58
N GLY A 736 13.07 -4.30 -22.51
CA GLY A 736 14.18 -5.13 -22.06
C GLY A 736 14.67 -6.14 -23.10
N LEU A 737 13.76 -6.73 -23.88
CA LEU A 737 14.12 -7.53 -25.07
C LEU A 737 14.83 -6.69 -26.13
N GLY A 738 14.35 -5.47 -26.37
CA GLY A 738 15.03 -4.50 -27.24
C GLY A 738 16.46 -4.21 -26.81
N ASP A 739 16.70 -4.04 -25.50
CA ASP A 739 18.03 -3.85 -24.92
C ASP A 739 18.92 -5.08 -25.18
N VAL A 740 18.40 -6.30 -24.93
CA VAL A 740 19.11 -7.58 -25.18
C VAL A 740 19.47 -7.75 -26.65
N TYR A 741 18.51 -7.59 -27.56
CA TYR A 741 18.75 -7.76 -28.99
C TYR A 741 19.70 -6.70 -29.56
N CYS A 742 19.66 -5.48 -29.02
CA CYS A 742 20.64 -4.45 -29.37
C CYS A 742 22.07 -4.85 -28.95
N ALA A 743 22.22 -5.54 -27.80
CA ALA A 743 23.51 -6.03 -27.32
C ALA A 743 24.02 -7.29 -28.04
N GLN A 744 23.13 -8.07 -28.69
CA GLN A 744 23.46 -9.23 -29.54
C GLN A 744 23.60 -8.90 -31.04
N PRO A 745 23.89 -7.63 -31.38
CA PRO A 745 23.69 -7.02 -32.71
C PRO A 745 22.49 -7.49 -33.57
N ASN A 746 21.40 -7.97 -32.97
CA ASN A 746 20.19 -8.38 -33.70
C ASN A 746 19.24 -7.19 -33.86
N PHE A 747 19.66 -6.22 -34.65
CA PHE A 747 19.00 -4.92 -34.72
C PHE A 747 17.57 -4.97 -35.28
N THR A 748 17.22 -5.94 -36.11
CA THR A 748 15.86 -6.11 -36.65
C THR A 748 14.87 -6.47 -35.54
N LEU A 749 15.22 -7.45 -34.68
CA LEU A 749 14.42 -7.81 -33.52
C LEU A 749 14.42 -6.70 -32.46
N ALA A 750 15.54 -5.99 -32.28
CA ALA A 750 15.62 -4.86 -31.36
C ALA A 750 14.64 -3.75 -31.75
N MET A 751 14.66 -3.33 -33.03
CA MET A 751 13.72 -2.33 -33.56
C MET A 751 12.27 -2.79 -33.40
N ALA A 752 11.94 -4.03 -33.78
CA ALA A 752 10.58 -4.55 -33.65
C ALA A 752 10.09 -4.54 -32.19
N SER A 753 10.96 -4.89 -31.24
CA SER A 753 10.64 -4.92 -29.81
C SER A 753 10.43 -3.51 -29.24
N TYR A 754 11.28 -2.55 -29.60
CA TYR A 754 11.12 -1.16 -29.18
C TYR A 754 9.90 -0.49 -29.80
N THR A 755 9.63 -0.68 -31.10
CA THR A 755 8.45 -0.08 -31.76
C THR A 755 7.15 -0.57 -31.12
N ARG A 756 7.02 -1.88 -30.87
CA ARG A 756 5.85 -2.43 -30.16
C ARG A 756 5.71 -1.88 -28.74
N ALA A 757 6.81 -1.76 -28.00
CA ALA A 757 6.78 -1.16 -26.66
C ALA A 757 6.37 0.32 -26.73
N GLN A 758 6.86 1.06 -27.72
CA GLN A 758 6.54 2.46 -27.95
C GLN A 758 5.05 2.67 -28.22
N GLU A 759 4.44 1.88 -29.10
CA GLU A 759 3.00 1.92 -29.40
C GLU A 759 2.15 1.75 -28.14
N ILE A 760 2.51 0.78 -27.29
CA ILE A 760 1.81 0.56 -26.02
C ILE A 760 2.01 1.75 -25.08
N PHE A 761 3.23 2.27 -24.93
CA PHE A 761 3.49 3.42 -24.05
C PHE A 761 2.74 4.69 -24.49
N ILE A 762 2.61 4.93 -25.81
CA ILE A 762 1.79 6.02 -26.34
C ILE A 762 0.32 5.81 -25.96
N ARG A 763 -0.21 4.60 -26.21
CA ARG A 763 -1.61 4.27 -25.93
C ARG A 763 -1.99 4.44 -24.45
N ILE A 764 -1.15 3.98 -23.52
CA ILE A 764 -1.40 4.12 -22.08
C ILE A 764 -1.00 5.51 -21.54
N GLY A 765 -0.35 6.35 -22.34
CA GLY A 765 0.11 7.68 -21.94
C GLY A 765 1.33 7.69 -20.99
N ASP A 766 2.16 6.64 -20.97
CA ASP A 766 3.42 6.62 -20.20
C ASP A 766 4.53 7.36 -20.97
N LYS A 767 4.50 8.69 -20.89
CA LYS A 767 5.45 9.59 -21.58
C LYS A 767 6.91 9.30 -21.22
N ARG A 768 7.19 8.95 -19.96
CA ARG A 768 8.56 8.66 -19.49
C ARG A 768 9.10 7.41 -20.17
N ALA A 769 8.36 6.30 -20.11
CA ALA A 769 8.79 5.05 -20.71
C ALA A 769 8.86 5.14 -22.24
N HIS A 770 7.94 5.91 -22.86
CA HIS A 770 8.01 6.25 -24.28
C HIS A 770 9.33 6.95 -24.65
N ALA A 771 9.71 8.00 -23.92
CA ALA A 771 10.95 8.75 -24.18
C ALA A 771 12.21 7.88 -23.99
N ILE A 772 12.25 7.03 -22.96
CA ILE A 772 13.36 6.07 -22.76
C ILE A 772 13.41 5.05 -23.92
N THR A 773 12.26 4.63 -24.45
CA THR A 773 12.19 3.70 -25.58
C THR A 773 12.69 4.35 -26.87
N LEU A 774 12.41 5.64 -27.07
CA LEU A 774 13.00 6.44 -28.16
C LEU A 774 14.53 6.56 -28.04
N GLN A 775 15.08 6.70 -26.82
CA GLN A 775 16.53 6.62 -26.62
C GLN A 775 17.07 5.25 -27.03
N GLY A 776 16.39 4.16 -26.67
CA GLY A 776 16.73 2.80 -27.09
C GLY A 776 16.76 2.64 -28.61
N LEU A 777 15.75 3.15 -29.32
CA LEU A 777 15.73 3.22 -30.79
C LEU A 777 16.89 4.06 -31.34
N GLY A 778 17.20 5.19 -30.70
CA GLY A 778 18.36 6.03 -31.03
C GLY A 778 19.68 5.27 -30.91
N HIS A 779 19.85 4.45 -29.86
CA HIS A 779 21.03 3.60 -29.69
C HIS A 779 21.12 2.53 -30.80
N VAL A 780 20.00 1.93 -31.20
CA VAL A 780 19.99 0.95 -32.30
C VAL A 780 20.36 1.60 -33.63
N TYR A 781 19.78 2.75 -33.97
CA TYR A 781 20.15 3.48 -35.19
C TYR A 781 21.61 3.92 -35.19
N TYR A 782 22.11 4.39 -34.03
CA TYR A 782 23.52 4.73 -33.86
C TYR A 782 24.43 3.51 -34.10
N ALA A 783 24.09 2.34 -33.54
CA ALA A 783 24.85 1.11 -33.73
C ALA A 783 24.82 0.59 -35.19
N GLN A 784 23.76 0.91 -35.94
CA GLN A 784 23.68 0.67 -37.39
C GLN A 784 24.39 1.73 -38.25
N SER A 785 25.07 2.71 -37.64
CA SER A 785 25.66 3.87 -38.32
C SER A 785 24.63 4.76 -39.06
N LYS A 786 23.35 4.64 -38.74
CA LYS A 786 22.24 5.47 -39.27
C LYS A 786 22.07 6.73 -38.43
N TYR A 787 23.06 7.62 -38.54
CA TYR A 787 23.20 8.76 -37.63
C TYR A 787 22.07 9.79 -37.74
N ALA A 788 21.49 10.00 -38.92
CA ALA A 788 20.39 10.94 -39.11
C ALA A 788 19.11 10.48 -38.40
N GLU A 789 18.79 9.19 -38.49
CA GLU A 789 17.66 8.57 -37.80
C GLU A 789 17.88 8.51 -36.30
N ALA A 790 19.11 8.22 -35.85
CA ALA A 790 19.50 8.28 -34.44
C ALA A 790 19.28 9.69 -33.87
N GLU A 791 19.75 10.72 -34.57
CA GLU A 791 19.57 12.12 -34.17
C GLU A 791 18.08 12.48 -34.06
N LYS A 792 17.25 12.05 -35.02
CA LYS A 792 15.80 12.26 -35.00
C LYS A 792 15.15 11.59 -33.78
N ALA A 793 15.51 10.34 -33.49
CA ALA A 793 15.00 9.61 -32.34
C ALA A 793 15.39 10.27 -31.01
N TYR A 794 16.65 10.68 -30.85
CA TYR A 794 17.09 11.39 -29.65
C TYR A 794 16.45 12.77 -29.52
N LYS A 795 16.27 13.55 -30.60
CA LYS A 795 15.56 14.84 -30.54
C LYS A 795 14.11 14.67 -30.10
N ALA A 796 13.43 13.62 -30.58
CA ALA A 796 12.07 13.28 -30.13
C ALA A 796 12.05 12.86 -28.65
N ALA A 797 13.02 12.08 -28.17
CA ALA A 797 13.13 11.77 -26.75
C ALA A 797 13.38 13.04 -25.91
N GLN A 798 14.25 13.92 -26.40
CA GLN A 798 14.63 15.17 -25.73
C GLN A 798 13.41 16.08 -25.53
N SER A 799 12.57 16.26 -26.55
CA SER A 799 11.37 17.10 -26.43
C SER A 799 10.43 16.57 -25.36
N VAL A 800 10.18 15.25 -25.33
CA VAL A 800 9.33 14.62 -24.32
C VAL A 800 9.92 14.79 -22.91
N PHE A 801 11.23 14.64 -22.73
CA PHE A 801 11.85 14.84 -21.42
C PHE A 801 11.88 16.32 -20.96
N ILE A 802 11.96 17.27 -21.90
CA ILE A 802 11.81 18.71 -21.60
C ILE A 802 10.40 18.99 -21.11
N ASP A 803 9.37 18.53 -21.83
CA ASP A 803 7.96 18.72 -21.45
C ASP A 803 7.63 18.12 -20.09
N MET A 804 8.33 17.05 -19.71
CA MET A 804 8.19 16.40 -18.40
C MET A 804 9.02 17.02 -17.28
N GLY A 805 9.96 17.92 -17.58
CA GLY A 805 10.94 18.41 -16.59
C GLY A 805 11.88 17.30 -16.06
N ASN A 806 12.11 16.23 -16.84
CA ASN A 806 12.97 15.12 -16.44
C ASN A 806 14.43 15.37 -16.83
N ASP A 807 15.16 16.06 -15.95
CA ASP A 807 16.55 16.47 -16.14
C ASP A 807 17.50 15.30 -16.43
N HIS A 808 17.40 14.18 -15.71
CA HIS A 808 18.26 13.02 -15.94
C HIS A 808 18.04 12.45 -17.35
N GLY A 809 16.78 12.28 -17.78
CA GLY A 809 16.46 11.83 -19.14
C GLY A 809 16.98 12.79 -20.22
N GLN A 810 16.90 14.10 -20.00
CA GLN A 810 17.49 15.11 -20.88
C GLN A 810 19.00 14.98 -20.98
N ALA A 811 19.71 14.79 -19.86
CA ALA A 811 21.16 14.66 -19.86
C ALA A 811 21.64 13.42 -20.63
N ILE A 812 20.99 12.27 -20.42
CA ILE A 812 21.31 11.03 -21.15
C ILE A 812 21.06 11.17 -22.65
N THR A 813 19.96 11.83 -23.03
CA THR A 813 19.64 12.06 -24.45
C THR A 813 20.64 13.02 -25.10
N LEU A 814 21.04 14.08 -24.40
CA LEU A 814 22.10 15.00 -24.86
C LEU A 814 23.44 14.30 -25.00
N ARG A 815 23.77 13.34 -24.11
CA ARG A 815 24.93 12.47 -24.28
C ARG A 815 24.82 11.65 -25.57
N GLY A 816 23.67 11.03 -25.82
CA GLY A 816 23.40 10.30 -27.07
C GLY A 816 23.56 11.17 -28.34
N LEU A 817 23.03 12.39 -28.32
CA LEU A 817 23.24 13.37 -29.40
C LEU A 817 24.72 13.75 -29.55
N GLY A 818 25.43 13.92 -28.44
CA GLY A 818 26.88 14.14 -28.45
C GLY A 818 27.65 12.99 -29.09
N ASN A 819 27.28 11.74 -28.79
CA ASN A 819 27.88 10.55 -29.39
C ASN A 819 27.65 10.51 -30.91
N VAL A 820 26.44 10.86 -31.37
CA VAL A 820 26.11 10.94 -32.80
C VAL A 820 26.96 12.00 -33.50
N SER A 821 27.03 13.22 -32.94
CA SER A 821 27.87 14.29 -33.49
C SER A 821 29.35 13.93 -33.49
N PHE A 822 29.84 13.24 -32.45
CA PHE A 822 31.22 12.77 -32.39
C PHE A 822 31.52 11.74 -33.49
N ALA A 823 30.62 10.77 -33.71
CA ALA A 823 30.77 9.77 -34.76
C ALA A 823 30.73 10.37 -36.18
N GLN A 824 30.02 11.49 -36.36
CA GLN A 824 30.02 12.28 -37.60
C GLN A 824 31.23 13.24 -37.72
N ALA A 825 32.21 13.16 -36.81
CA ALA A 825 33.36 14.07 -36.71
C ALA A 825 33.00 15.56 -36.51
N GLN A 826 31.78 15.85 -36.04
CA GLN A 826 31.31 17.20 -35.71
C GLN A 826 31.67 17.56 -34.25
N TYR A 827 32.97 17.66 -33.96
CA TYR A 827 33.48 17.76 -32.59
C TYR A 827 32.96 18.98 -31.80
N SER A 828 32.75 20.13 -32.44
CA SER A 828 32.20 21.33 -31.79
C SER A 828 30.73 21.15 -31.36
N ALA A 829 29.94 20.45 -32.18
CA ALA A 829 28.55 20.11 -31.84
C ALA A 829 28.50 19.06 -30.72
N ALA A 830 29.37 18.06 -30.76
CA ALA A 830 29.52 17.05 -29.71
C ALA A 830 29.86 17.70 -28.35
N GLU A 831 30.86 18.58 -28.32
CA GLU A 831 31.26 19.32 -27.12
C GLU A 831 30.10 20.12 -26.53
N LYS A 832 29.34 20.84 -27.37
CA LYS A 832 28.18 21.62 -26.94
C LYS A 832 27.11 20.75 -26.28
N SER A 833 26.81 19.58 -26.86
CA SER A 833 25.84 18.62 -26.32
C SER A 833 26.31 18.04 -25.00
N TYR A 834 27.57 17.62 -24.91
CA TYR A 834 28.14 17.09 -23.68
C TYR A 834 28.23 18.12 -22.56
N ARG A 835 28.64 19.37 -22.83
CA ARG A 835 28.67 20.43 -21.81
C ARG A 835 27.29 20.73 -21.24
N LYS A 836 26.24 20.72 -22.08
CA LYS A 836 24.86 20.84 -21.60
C LYS A 836 24.48 19.67 -20.70
N ALA A 837 24.77 18.43 -21.12
CA ALA A 837 24.52 17.25 -20.30
C ALA A 837 25.27 17.34 -18.95
N GLN A 838 26.54 17.72 -18.96
CA GLN A 838 27.36 17.91 -17.76
C GLN A 838 26.76 18.94 -16.80
N GLY A 839 26.27 20.08 -17.31
CA GLY A 839 25.63 21.12 -16.49
C GLY A 839 24.36 20.62 -15.79
N ILE A 840 23.52 19.88 -16.51
CA ILE A 840 22.31 19.26 -15.95
C ILE A 840 22.68 18.22 -14.89
N LEU A 841 23.63 17.32 -15.19
CA LEU A 841 24.09 16.29 -14.26
C LEU A 841 24.73 16.87 -12.99
N SER A 842 25.42 18.01 -13.12
CA SER A 842 25.96 18.75 -11.98
C SER A 842 24.86 19.31 -11.08
N ARG A 843 23.75 19.80 -11.67
CA ARG A 843 22.61 20.34 -10.91
C ARG A 843 21.85 19.26 -10.14
N ILE A 844 21.65 18.08 -10.75
CA ILE A 844 20.91 16.98 -10.12
C ILE A 844 21.77 16.13 -9.16
N GLY A 845 23.09 16.35 -9.12
CA GLY A 845 24.00 15.59 -8.26
C GLY A 845 24.30 14.17 -8.75
N ASP A 846 24.10 13.88 -10.04
CA ASP A 846 24.43 12.56 -10.63
C ASP A 846 25.91 12.50 -11.01
N ASP A 847 26.72 12.16 -10.03
CA ASP A 847 28.18 12.10 -10.16
C ASP A 847 28.65 11.07 -11.19
N ARG A 848 27.96 9.93 -11.30
CA ARG A 848 28.38 8.82 -12.16
C ARG A 848 28.23 9.19 -13.63
N ASP A 849 27.04 9.60 -14.06
CA ASP A 849 26.83 9.98 -15.46
C ASP A 849 27.59 11.25 -15.80
N ARG A 850 27.81 12.16 -14.84
CA ARG A 850 28.66 13.34 -15.05
C ARG A 850 30.10 12.94 -15.37
N ALA A 851 30.65 11.95 -14.66
CA ALA A 851 32.00 11.44 -14.93
C ALA A 851 32.10 10.74 -16.29
N LEU A 852 31.04 10.02 -16.72
CA LEU A 852 30.98 9.45 -18.07
C LEU A 852 31.00 10.56 -19.14
N VAL A 853 30.18 11.59 -19.00
CA VAL A 853 30.17 12.74 -19.93
C VAL A 853 31.52 13.48 -19.95
N LEU A 854 32.20 13.63 -18.80
CA LEU A 854 33.56 14.18 -18.73
C LEU A 854 34.58 13.32 -19.51
N ARG A 855 34.47 11.98 -19.43
CA ARG A 855 35.29 11.08 -20.23
C ARG A 855 35.01 11.23 -21.72
N GLU A 856 33.75 11.31 -22.13
CA GLU A 856 33.38 11.53 -23.55
C GLU A 856 33.87 12.91 -24.05
N LEU A 857 33.81 13.96 -23.22
CA LEU A 857 34.44 15.26 -23.51
C LEU A 857 35.96 15.13 -23.69
N GLY A 858 36.62 14.32 -22.86
CA GLY A 858 38.03 13.99 -23.04
C GLY A 858 38.32 13.33 -24.39
N ASP A 859 37.44 12.43 -24.85
CA ASP A 859 37.55 11.79 -26.17
C ASP A 859 37.39 12.83 -27.31
N VAL A 860 36.48 13.80 -27.17
CA VAL A 860 36.35 14.93 -28.12
C VAL A 860 37.63 15.75 -28.19
N TYR A 861 38.16 16.19 -27.04
CA TYR A 861 39.37 17.00 -26.99
C TYR A 861 40.61 16.26 -27.52
N ARG A 862 40.70 14.95 -27.25
CA ARG A 862 41.76 14.10 -27.80
C ARG A 862 41.67 14.01 -29.32
N ALA A 863 40.47 13.85 -29.88
CA ALA A 863 40.27 13.83 -31.34
C ALA A 863 40.61 15.18 -32.00
N GLN A 864 40.38 16.29 -31.30
CA GLN A 864 40.81 17.63 -31.72
C GLN A 864 42.31 17.90 -31.48
N SER A 865 43.08 16.93 -30.99
CA SER A 865 44.50 17.07 -30.58
C SER A 865 44.73 18.11 -29.46
N ASN A 866 43.69 18.50 -28.73
CA ASN A 866 43.80 19.36 -27.56
C ASN A 866 44.07 18.53 -26.30
N PHE A 867 45.30 18.04 -26.20
CA PHE A 867 45.68 17.09 -25.15
C PHE A 867 45.62 17.66 -23.72
N THR A 868 45.77 18.97 -23.54
CA THR A 868 45.69 19.60 -22.21
C THR A 868 44.27 19.55 -21.64
N LEU A 869 43.25 19.90 -22.45
CA LEU A 869 41.85 19.77 -22.06
C LEU A 869 41.41 18.30 -21.95
N ALA A 870 41.93 17.42 -22.80
CA ALA A 870 41.66 15.99 -22.72
C ALA A 870 42.13 15.41 -21.38
N MET A 871 43.39 15.68 -21.00
CA MET A 871 43.95 15.25 -19.70
C MET A 871 43.13 15.80 -18.53
N ALA A 872 42.80 17.09 -18.54
CA ALA A 872 42.01 17.70 -17.47
C ALA A 872 40.63 17.05 -17.33
N SER A 873 39.97 16.72 -18.44
CA SER A 873 38.65 16.09 -18.45
C SER A 873 38.70 14.65 -17.94
N TYR A 874 39.67 13.85 -18.41
CA TYR A 874 39.85 12.48 -17.92
C TYR A 874 40.29 12.42 -16.45
N THR A 875 41.15 13.33 -16.01
CA THR A 875 41.59 13.38 -14.59
C THR A 875 40.42 13.66 -13.67
N ARG A 876 39.57 14.65 -14.00
CA ARG A 876 38.33 14.92 -13.26
C ARG A 876 37.37 13.74 -13.27
N ALA A 877 37.20 13.07 -14.41
CA ALA A 877 36.37 11.87 -14.49
C ALA A 877 36.91 10.75 -13.58
N GLN A 878 38.23 10.53 -13.59
CA GLN A 878 38.91 9.55 -12.75
C GLN A 878 38.72 9.84 -11.26
N GLU A 879 38.90 11.09 -10.81
CA GLU A 879 38.68 11.50 -9.41
C GLU A 879 37.25 11.19 -8.95
N VAL A 880 36.26 11.46 -9.80
CA VAL A 880 34.87 11.13 -9.49
C VAL A 880 34.66 9.62 -9.44
N PHE A 881 35.22 8.84 -10.38
CA PHE A 881 35.14 7.38 -10.35
C PHE A 881 35.81 6.76 -9.13
N VAL A 882 36.92 7.35 -8.64
CA VAL A 882 37.54 6.98 -7.36
C VAL A 882 36.58 7.22 -6.21
N ARG A 883 35.97 8.41 -6.14
CA ARG A 883 35.04 8.78 -5.05
C ARG A 883 33.81 7.88 -4.99
N ILE A 884 33.23 7.51 -6.13
CA ILE A 884 32.02 6.65 -6.18
C ILE A 884 32.34 5.15 -6.13
N GLY A 885 33.62 4.76 -6.20
CA GLY A 885 34.05 3.36 -6.18
C GLY A 885 33.80 2.58 -7.48
N ASP A 886 33.55 3.24 -8.62
CA ASP A 886 33.37 2.57 -9.92
C ASP A 886 34.75 2.20 -10.51
N LYS A 887 35.28 1.06 -10.05
CA LYS A 887 36.61 0.56 -10.44
C LYS A 887 36.72 0.33 -11.95
N ARG A 888 35.67 -0.18 -12.60
CA ARG A 888 35.68 -0.48 -14.04
C ARG A 888 35.79 0.81 -14.85
N ALA A 889 34.93 1.80 -14.59
CA ALA A 889 34.96 3.07 -15.32
C ALA A 889 36.27 3.85 -15.06
N ARG A 890 36.81 3.75 -13.84
CA ARG A 890 38.14 4.27 -13.50
C ARG A 890 39.24 3.64 -14.37
N ALA A 891 39.27 2.31 -14.49
CA ALA A 891 40.27 1.61 -15.28
C ALA A 891 40.22 2.00 -16.78
N ILE A 892 39.01 2.11 -17.34
CA ILE A 892 38.83 2.60 -18.72
C ILE A 892 39.34 4.04 -18.86
N THR A 893 39.06 4.90 -17.88
CA THR A 893 39.51 6.30 -17.92
C THR A 893 41.04 6.41 -17.81
N LEU A 894 41.68 5.57 -16.99
CA LEU A 894 43.13 5.44 -16.92
C LEU A 894 43.74 4.96 -18.24
N GLN A 895 43.11 3.99 -18.92
CA GLN A 895 43.52 3.58 -20.26
C GLN A 895 43.50 4.76 -21.24
N LYS A 896 42.43 5.57 -21.22
CA LYS A 896 42.32 6.77 -22.06
C LYS A 896 43.41 7.81 -21.73
N LEU A 897 43.72 8.03 -20.45
CA LEU A 897 44.84 8.86 -20.03
C LEU A 897 46.19 8.32 -20.55
N GLY A 898 46.39 7.00 -20.49
CA GLY A 898 47.54 6.33 -21.08
C GLY A 898 47.70 6.64 -22.57
N HIS A 899 46.61 6.59 -23.35
CA HIS A 899 46.63 6.98 -24.77
C HIS A 899 47.03 8.45 -24.99
N VAL A 900 46.59 9.37 -24.12
CA VAL A 900 46.98 10.78 -24.22
C VAL A 900 48.45 10.98 -23.88
N HIS A 901 48.96 10.33 -22.82
CA HIS A 901 50.38 10.36 -22.49
C HIS A 901 51.23 9.77 -23.62
N TYR A 902 50.80 8.66 -24.22
CA TYR A 902 51.46 8.06 -25.38
C TYR A 902 51.53 9.02 -26.58
N ALA A 903 50.40 9.68 -26.90
CA ALA A 903 50.35 10.67 -27.98
C ALA A 903 51.23 11.91 -27.72
N GLN A 904 51.46 12.26 -26.45
CA GLN A 904 52.40 13.31 -26.03
C GLN A 904 53.85 12.84 -25.91
N SER A 905 54.17 11.60 -26.30
CA SER A 905 55.50 10.98 -26.11
C SER A 905 55.96 10.84 -24.65
N LYS A 906 55.04 10.92 -23.68
CA LYS A 906 55.26 10.68 -22.25
C LYS A 906 55.13 9.19 -21.93
N TYR A 907 56.11 8.41 -22.38
CA TYR A 907 56.00 6.95 -22.40
C TYR A 907 56.03 6.31 -21.01
N ALA A 908 56.75 6.88 -20.04
CA ALA A 908 56.80 6.34 -18.67
C ALA A 908 55.43 6.46 -17.98
N GLU A 909 54.80 7.62 -18.12
CA GLU A 909 53.47 7.90 -17.58
C GLU A 909 52.38 7.11 -18.32
N ALA A 910 52.54 6.86 -19.62
CA ALA A 910 51.65 5.98 -20.38
C ALA A 910 51.71 4.53 -19.87
N GLU A 911 52.93 3.99 -19.71
CA GLU A 911 53.16 2.63 -19.19
C GLU A 911 52.55 2.48 -17.79
N GLN A 912 52.74 3.47 -16.92
CA GLN A 912 52.17 3.48 -15.57
C GLN A 912 50.65 3.46 -15.60
N SER A 913 50.01 4.32 -16.41
CA SER A 913 48.55 4.35 -16.56
C SER A 913 47.99 3.01 -17.05
N TYR A 914 48.64 2.37 -18.02
CA TYR A 914 48.22 1.06 -18.53
C TYR A 914 48.37 -0.04 -17.48
N LYS A 915 49.49 -0.08 -16.74
CA LYS A 915 49.68 -1.05 -15.65
C LYS A 915 48.66 -0.87 -14.52
N GLN A 916 48.35 0.38 -14.15
CA GLN A 916 47.30 0.67 -13.16
C GLN A 916 45.92 0.21 -13.65
N ALA A 917 45.57 0.50 -14.90
CA ALA A 917 44.30 0.04 -15.47
C ALA A 917 44.20 -1.49 -15.49
N LYS A 918 45.27 -2.19 -15.92
CA LYS A 918 45.33 -3.66 -15.89
C LYS A 918 45.19 -4.22 -14.47
N GLY A 919 45.88 -3.64 -13.48
CA GLY A 919 45.77 -4.05 -12.08
C GLY A 919 44.34 -3.92 -11.55
N ILE A 920 43.68 -2.79 -11.84
CA ILE A 920 42.28 -2.58 -11.43
C ILE A 920 41.34 -3.57 -12.12
N PHE A 921 41.53 -3.86 -13.41
CA PHE A 921 40.73 -4.91 -14.07
C PHE A 921 40.99 -6.29 -13.48
N GLY A 922 42.19 -6.59 -12.98
CA GLY A 922 42.51 -7.85 -12.31
C GLY A 922 41.85 -8.00 -10.94
N ASP A 923 41.66 -6.88 -10.24
CA ASP A 923 40.90 -6.84 -8.97
C ASP A 923 39.39 -7.02 -9.16
N ILE A 924 38.89 -6.90 -10.40
CA ILE A 924 37.49 -7.11 -10.78
C ILE A 924 37.42 -8.48 -11.47
N PRO A 925 36.34 -9.28 -11.32
CA PRO A 925 36.16 -10.51 -12.09
C PRO A 925 35.83 -10.23 -13.57
N ASP A 926 36.57 -9.34 -14.23
CA ASP A 926 36.51 -9.07 -15.67
C ASP A 926 37.84 -9.40 -16.35
N GLU A 927 38.01 -10.69 -16.63
CA GLU A 927 39.20 -11.22 -17.27
C GLU A 927 39.30 -10.79 -18.75
N GLN A 928 38.18 -10.53 -19.43
CA GLN A 928 38.22 -10.06 -20.83
C GLN A 928 38.82 -8.65 -20.92
N ALA A 929 38.46 -7.74 -20.02
CA ALA A 929 39.08 -6.41 -19.98
C ALA A 929 40.58 -6.49 -19.61
N CYS A 930 40.97 -7.43 -18.74
CA CYS A 930 42.39 -7.71 -18.48
C CYS A 930 43.14 -8.17 -19.72
N ALA A 931 42.52 -9.03 -20.54
CA ALA A 931 43.10 -9.51 -21.79
C ALA A 931 43.28 -8.37 -22.80
N ILE A 932 42.27 -7.52 -22.96
CA ILE A 932 42.33 -6.32 -23.81
C ILE A 932 43.47 -5.40 -23.34
N MET A 933 43.58 -5.13 -22.04
CA MET A 933 44.68 -4.31 -21.52
C MET A 933 46.06 -4.96 -21.71
N SER A 934 46.14 -6.29 -21.65
CA SER A 934 47.38 -7.02 -21.91
C SER A 934 47.76 -6.96 -23.39
N GLN A 935 46.78 -7.01 -24.30
CA GLN A 935 46.98 -6.79 -25.73
C GLN A 935 47.46 -5.35 -26.01
N GLU A 936 46.87 -4.34 -25.36
CA GLU A 936 47.29 -2.93 -25.49
C GLU A 936 48.71 -2.70 -24.96
N LEU A 937 49.06 -3.30 -23.81
CA LEU A 937 50.43 -3.30 -23.29
C LEU A 937 51.40 -4.01 -24.23
N GLY A 938 50.99 -5.12 -24.85
CA GLY A 938 51.77 -5.82 -25.86
C GLY A 938 52.10 -4.92 -27.05
N HIS A 939 51.09 -4.21 -27.56
CA HIS A 939 51.29 -3.23 -28.64
C HIS A 939 52.20 -2.07 -28.21
N PHE A 940 51.99 -1.54 -27.01
CA PHE A 940 52.84 -0.49 -26.43
C PHE A 940 54.31 -0.92 -26.31
N TYR A 941 54.59 -2.14 -25.85
CA TYR A 941 55.96 -2.64 -25.74
C TYR A 941 56.58 -2.93 -27.11
N TYR A 942 55.80 -3.47 -28.06
CA TYR A 942 56.25 -3.70 -29.42
C TYR A 942 56.70 -2.41 -30.11
N THR A 943 55.90 -1.33 -30.03
CA THR A 943 56.28 -0.03 -30.64
C THR A 943 57.47 0.63 -29.96
N ARG A 944 57.81 0.20 -28.74
CA ARG A 944 59.00 0.63 -27.99
C ARG A 944 60.20 -0.33 -28.15
N SER A 945 60.11 -1.32 -29.05
CA SER A 945 61.13 -2.34 -29.28
C SER A 945 61.46 -3.22 -28.07
N LYS A 946 60.55 -3.30 -27.09
CA LYS A 946 60.64 -4.19 -25.92
C LYS A 946 59.95 -5.53 -26.23
N TYR A 947 60.56 -6.31 -27.12
CA TYR A 947 59.90 -7.49 -27.72
C TYR A 947 59.58 -8.61 -26.72
N ASN A 948 60.42 -8.82 -25.70
CA ASN A 948 60.18 -9.86 -24.69
C ASN A 948 58.96 -9.54 -23.81
N GLU A 949 58.83 -8.29 -23.38
CA GLU A 949 57.68 -7.81 -22.61
C GLU A 949 56.40 -7.77 -23.46
N ALA A 950 56.54 -7.46 -24.76
CA ALA A 950 55.43 -7.53 -25.71
C ALA A 950 54.92 -8.96 -25.87
N GLU A 951 55.83 -9.93 -26.06
CA GLU A 951 55.50 -11.36 -26.16
C GLU A 951 54.77 -11.86 -24.92
N GLN A 952 55.28 -11.57 -23.73
CA GLN A 952 54.63 -11.97 -22.46
C GLN A 952 53.22 -11.39 -22.34
N SER A 953 53.06 -10.12 -22.69
CA SER A 953 51.76 -9.43 -22.60
C SER A 953 50.75 -10.00 -23.59
N TYR A 954 51.17 -10.31 -24.82
CA TYR A 954 50.30 -10.95 -25.80
C TYR A 954 49.96 -12.39 -25.45
N LYS A 955 50.90 -13.20 -24.93
CA LYS A 955 50.61 -14.58 -24.49
C LYS A 955 49.56 -14.64 -23.37
N GLN A 956 49.62 -13.70 -22.43
CA GLN A 956 48.59 -13.57 -21.38
C GLN A 956 47.21 -13.23 -21.98
N ALA A 957 47.16 -12.37 -23.00
CA ALA A 957 45.91 -12.06 -23.71
C ALA A 957 45.38 -13.26 -24.51
N GLU A 958 46.27 -14.01 -25.18
CA GLU A 958 45.95 -15.19 -25.97
C GLU A 958 45.21 -16.25 -25.13
N GLU A 959 45.77 -16.61 -23.97
CA GLU A 959 45.20 -17.63 -23.07
C GLU A 959 43.76 -17.29 -22.68
N ILE A 960 43.52 -16.03 -22.30
CA ILE A 960 42.20 -15.56 -21.91
C ILE A 960 41.25 -15.52 -23.12
N PHE A 961 41.66 -14.97 -24.25
CA PHE A 961 40.79 -14.89 -25.43
C PHE A 961 40.41 -16.27 -25.99
N VAL A 962 41.30 -17.27 -25.89
CA VAL A 962 40.99 -18.67 -26.21
C VAL A 962 39.91 -19.19 -25.26
N ARG A 963 40.08 -19.02 -23.94
CA ARG A 963 39.11 -19.49 -22.93
C ARG A 963 37.72 -18.90 -23.11
N PHE A 964 37.63 -17.62 -23.49
CA PHE A 964 36.36 -16.93 -23.71
C PHE A 964 35.83 -17.01 -25.15
N ALA A 965 36.50 -17.75 -26.04
CA ALA A 965 36.17 -17.84 -27.46
C ALA A 965 36.05 -16.47 -28.16
N ASN A 966 36.78 -15.45 -27.72
CA ASN A 966 36.77 -14.13 -28.31
C ASN A 966 37.68 -14.10 -29.55
N LYS A 967 37.09 -14.42 -30.71
CA LYS A 967 37.81 -14.54 -31.98
C LYS A 967 38.49 -13.26 -32.45
N GLN A 968 37.86 -12.09 -32.24
CA GLN A 968 38.43 -10.79 -32.66
C GLN A 968 39.66 -10.42 -31.83
N GLY A 969 39.59 -10.52 -30.50
CA GLY A 969 40.74 -10.26 -29.64
C GLY A 969 41.88 -11.25 -29.90
N LEU A 970 41.52 -12.52 -30.11
CA LEU A 970 42.50 -13.56 -30.43
C LEU A 970 43.21 -13.29 -31.75
N SER A 971 42.52 -12.94 -32.84
CA SER A 971 43.17 -12.69 -34.13
C SER A 971 44.13 -11.50 -34.09
N ILE A 972 43.75 -10.41 -33.41
CA ILE A 972 44.62 -9.23 -33.22
C ILE A 972 45.85 -9.60 -32.37
N THR A 973 45.66 -10.35 -31.30
CA THR A 973 46.75 -10.80 -30.42
C THR A 973 47.73 -11.71 -31.16
N LEU A 974 47.23 -12.69 -31.93
CA LEU A 974 48.06 -13.60 -32.72
C LEU A 974 48.85 -12.86 -33.80
N LYS A 975 48.22 -11.89 -34.49
CA LYS A 975 48.92 -11.02 -35.43
C LYS A 975 50.03 -10.23 -34.73
N GLY A 976 49.76 -9.66 -33.55
CA GLY A 976 50.75 -8.97 -32.74
C GLY A 976 51.93 -9.86 -32.32
N LEU A 977 51.67 -11.12 -31.97
CA LEU A 977 52.73 -12.12 -31.73
C LEU A 977 53.54 -12.40 -33.01
N GLY A 978 52.88 -12.50 -34.17
CA GLY A 978 53.54 -12.61 -35.46
C GLY A 978 54.48 -11.41 -35.74
N ASP A 979 54.01 -10.18 -35.46
CA ASP A 979 54.81 -8.96 -35.57
C ASP A 979 56.04 -8.99 -34.65
N VAL A 980 55.87 -9.45 -33.40
CA VAL A 980 56.96 -9.59 -32.41
C VAL A 980 58.01 -10.61 -32.87
N TYR A 981 57.61 -11.82 -33.26
CA TYR A 981 58.56 -12.85 -33.70
C TYR A 981 59.25 -12.48 -35.01
N ARG A 982 58.56 -11.79 -35.92
CA ARG A 982 59.19 -11.22 -37.11
C ARG A 982 60.30 -10.23 -36.75
N ALA A 983 60.05 -9.33 -35.79
CA ALA A 983 61.04 -8.37 -35.33
C ALA A 983 62.22 -9.01 -34.58
N GLN A 984 61.99 -10.15 -33.91
CA GLN A 984 63.03 -10.98 -33.29
C GLN A 984 63.78 -11.88 -34.28
N LEU A 985 63.39 -11.89 -35.57
CA LEU A 985 63.92 -12.76 -36.63
C LEU A 985 63.62 -14.27 -36.45
N ASP A 986 62.63 -14.64 -35.62
CA ASP A 986 62.09 -16.01 -35.51
C ASP A 986 61.00 -16.22 -36.57
N PHE A 987 61.42 -16.32 -37.83
CA PHE A 987 60.52 -16.40 -38.98
C PHE A 987 59.57 -17.62 -38.96
N PRO A 988 59.98 -18.84 -38.54
CA PRO A 988 59.06 -19.98 -38.45
C PRO A 988 57.88 -19.73 -37.52
N LYS A 989 58.12 -19.17 -36.32
CA LYS A 989 57.03 -18.81 -35.41
C LYS A 989 56.18 -17.67 -35.95
N ALA A 990 56.80 -16.66 -36.56
CA ALA A 990 56.05 -15.55 -37.16
C ALA A 990 55.03 -16.05 -38.20
N ILE A 991 55.44 -16.98 -39.08
CA ILE A 991 54.55 -17.60 -40.07
C ILE A 991 53.41 -18.35 -39.39
N GLU A 992 53.70 -19.15 -38.36
CA GLU A 992 52.68 -19.91 -37.62
C GLU A 992 51.59 -18.98 -37.04
N TYR A 993 52.02 -17.93 -36.33
CA TYR A 993 51.11 -16.99 -35.68
C TYR A 993 50.29 -16.17 -36.68
N TYR A 994 50.90 -15.67 -37.75
CA TYR A 994 50.15 -14.98 -38.80
C TYR A 994 49.18 -15.91 -39.54
N ALA A 995 49.56 -17.16 -39.85
CA ALA A 995 48.66 -18.12 -40.50
C ALA A 995 47.46 -18.47 -39.62
N ARG A 996 47.65 -18.56 -38.30
CA ARG A 996 46.54 -18.71 -37.34
C ARG A 996 45.66 -17.46 -37.30
N ALA A 997 46.25 -16.27 -37.27
CA ALA A 997 45.51 -15.00 -37.26
C ALA A 997 44.67 -14.82 -38.54
N GLU A 998 45.23 -15.11 -39.71
CA GLU A 998 44.57 -14.98 -41.02
C GLU A 998 43.33 -15.85 -41.11
N LYS A 999 43.43 -17.13 -40.70
CA LYS A 999 42.28 -18.05 -40.67
C LYS A 999 41.14 -17.52 -39.81
N ILE A 1000 41.46 -16.91 -38.66
CA ILE A 1000 40.45 -16.36 -37.75
C ILE A 1000 39.86 -15.06 -38.32
N PHE A 1001 40.68 -14.16 -38.87
CA PHE A 1001 40.20 -12.95 -39.54
C PHE A 1001 39.28 -13.27 -40.72
N ALA A 1002 39.62 -14.28 -41.53
CA ALA A 1002 38.76 -14.77 -42.60
C ALA A 1002 37.43 -15.34 -42.07
N LEU A 1003 37.48 -16.11 -40.96
CA LEU A 1003 36.29 -16.70 -40.34
C LEU A 1003 35.31 -15.65 -39.79
N ILE A 1004 35.84 -14.53 -39.26
CA ILE A 1004 35.01 -13.44 -38.71
C ILE A 1004 34.66 -12.36 -39.75
N GLY A 1005 35.16 -12.48 -40.98
CA GLY A 1005 34.90 -11.54 -42.07
C GLY A 1005 35.61 -10.19 -41.94
N ASP A 1006 36.65 -10.09 -41.09
CA ASP A 1006 37.45 -8.87 -40.94
C ASP A 1006 38.52 -8.79 -42.03
N GLN A 1007 38.13 -8.20 -43.16
CA GLN A 1007 38.95 -8.06 -44.35
C GLN A 1007 40.17 -7.15 -44.14
N GLN A 1008 40.08 -6.11 -43.29
CA GLN A 1008 41.22 -5.24 -42.99
C GLN A 1008 42.28 -5.99 -42.16
N GLY A 1009 41.84 -6.72 -41.13
CA GLY A 1009 42.69 -7.59 -40.33
C GLY A 1009 43.37 -8.66 -41.20
N GLN A 1010 42.61 -9.29 -42.09
CA GLN A 1010 43.11 -10.28 -43.03
C GLN A 1010 44.18 -9.70 -43.97
N ALA A 1011 43.89 -8.58 -44.64
CA ALA A 1011 44.81 -7.95 -45.59
C ALA A 1011 46.12 -7.50 -44.93
N THR A 1012 46.03 -6.92 -43.73
CA THR A 1012 47.23 -6.49 -42.99
C THR A 1012 48.05 -7.67 -42.47
N THR A 1013 47.41 -8.80 -42.15
CA THR A 1013 48.08 -10.06 -41.76
C THR A 1013 48.77 -10.70 -42.96
N GLU A 1014 48.12 -10.74 -44.12
CA GLU A 1014 48.73 -11.22 -45.38
C GLU A 1014 49.92 -10.38 -45.80
N ARG A 1015 49.83 -9.05 -45.66
CA ARG A 1015 50.99 -8.18 -45.88
C ARG A 1015 52.14 -8.52 -44.91
N GLY A 1016 51.82 -8.80 -43.65
CA GLY A 1016 52.79 -9.26 -42.64
C GLY A 1016 53.45 -10.59 -43.00
N LEU A 1017 52.68 -11.57 -43.50
CA LEU A 1017 53.21 -12.84 -44.04
C LEU A 1017 54.15 -12.60 -45.21
N GLY A 1018 53.77 -11.73 -46.16
CA GLY A 1018 54.61 -11.33 -47.28
C GLY A 1018 55.95 -10.74 -46.84
N ASP A 1019 55.92 -9.85 -45.85
CA ASP A 1019 57.14 -9.31 -45.21
C ASP A 1019 58.01 -10.41 -44.60
N VAL A 1020 57.41 -11.40 -43.91
CA VAL A 1020 58.16 -12.50 -43.29
C VAL A 1020 58.84 -13.37 -44.35
N TYR A 1021 58.11 -13.82 -45.38
CA TYR A 1021 58.67 -14.69 -46.43
C TYR A 1021 59.80 -14.02 -47.20
N TYR A 1022 59.72 -12.70 -47.40
CA TYR A 1022 60.78 -11.93 -48.04
C TYR A 1022 62.00 -11.71 -47.12
N ALA A 1023 61.79 -11.52 -45.82
CA ALA A 1023 62.87 -11.22 -44.87
C ALA A 1023 63.68 -12.46 -44.42
N GLN A 1024 63.33 -13.66 -44.85
CA GLN A 1024 64.06 -14.89 -44.51
C GLN A 1024 65.50 -14.87 -45.05
N PRO A 1025 66.46 -15.58 -44.40
CA PRO A 1025 67.83 -15.67 -44.89
C PRO A 1025 67.95 -16.24 -46.31
N ARG A 1026 67.00 -17.12 -46.70
CA ARG A 1026 66.71 -17.50 -48.08
C ARG A 1026 65.28 -17.06 -48.40
N PRO A 1027 65.08 -15.92 -49.07
CA PRO A 1027 63.75 -15.38 -49.32
C PRO A 1027 62.89 -16.34 -50.14
N ASN A 1028 61.67 -16.63 -49.67
CA ASN A 1028 60.68 -17.36 -50.47
C ASN A 1028 59.85 -16.36 -51.28
N PHE A 1029 60.42 -15.89 -52.39
CA PHE A 1029 59.80 -14.89 -53.26
C PHE A 1029 58.41 -15.29 -53.75
N THR A 1030 58.19 -16.57 -54.07
CA THR A 1030 56.90 -17.07 -54.55
C THR A 1030 55.79 -16.87 -53.53
N GLN A 1031 56.02 -17.29 -52.27
CA GLN A 1031 55.05 -17.13 -51.20
C GLN A 1031 54.88 -15.66 -50.78
N ALA A 1032 55.98 -14.88 -50.79
CA ALA A 1032 55.91 -13.46 -50.51
C ALA A 1032 55.00 -12.73 -51.50
N ILE A 1033 55.23 -12.91 -52.80
CA ILE A 1033 54.45 -12.31 -53.89
C ILE A 1033 52.98 -12.74 -53.81
N GLU A 1034 52.70 -14.01 -53.50
CA GLU A 1034 51.33 -14.51 -53.37
C GLU A 1034 50.57 -13.83 -52.22
N SER A 1035 51.19 -13.74 -51.03
CA SER A 1035 50.62 -13.04 -49.87
C SER A 1035 50.38 -11.55 -50.15
N TYR A 1036 51.32 -10.87 -50.80
CA TYR A 1036 51.17 -9.47 -51.20
C TYR A 1036 50.03 -9.25 -52.21
N LYS A 1037 49.91 -10.13 -53.22
CA LYS A 1037 48.79 -10.10 -54.18
C LYS A 1037 47.45 -10.33 -53.50
N LYS A 1038 47.40 -11.24 -52.52
CA LYS A 1038 46.18 -11.49 -51.73
C LYS A 1038 45.81 -10.27 -50.89
N ALA A 1039 46.77 -9.66 -50.18
CA ALA A 1039 46.56 -8.42 -49.43
C ALA A 1039 46.06 -7.27 -50.34
N GLU A 1040 46.66 -7.06 -51.50
CA GLU A 1040 46.26 -6.02 -52.45
C GLU A 1040 44.81 -6.20 -52.93
N ARG A 1041 44.43 -7.43 -53.30
CA ARG A 1041 43.04 -7.75 -53.71
C ARG A 1041 42.04 -7.44 -52.60
N ILE A 1042 42.38 -7.76 -51.35
CA ILE A 1042 41.50 -7.50 -50.22
C ILE A 1042 41.42 -5.98 -49.97
N PHE A 1043 42.54 -5.25 -49.93
CA PHE A 1043 42.52 -3.78 -49.80
C PHE A 1043 41.72 -3.08 -50.92
N ALA A 1044 41.79 -3.59 -52.16
CA ALA A 1044 40.97 -3.11 -53.26
C ALA A 1044 39.48 -3.36 -53.03
N SER A 1045 39.10 -4.53 -52.50
CA SER A 1045 37.70 -4.89 -52.23
C SER A 1045 37.05 -4.00 -51.14
N ILE A 1046 37.83 -3.52 -50.18
CA ILE A 1046 37.36 -2.64 -49.09
C ILE A 1046 37.58 -1.14 -49.37
N GLY A 1047 38.17 -0.79 -50.51
CA GLY A 1047 38.40 0.59 -50.92
C GLY A 1047 39.51 1.33 -50.16
N ASP A 1048 40.42 0.63 -49.48
CA ASP A 1048 41.57 1.23 -48.80
C ASP A 1048 42.72 1.46 -49.79
N GLU A 1049 42.57 2.49 -50.64
CA GLU A 1049 43.52 2.82 -51.70
C GLU A 1049 44.91 3.21 -51.15
N HIS A 1050 44.99 3.73 -49.93
CA HIS A 1050 46.27 4.07 -49.31
C HIS A 1050 47.06 2.81 -48.93
N ALA A 1051 46.44 1.89 -48.20
CA ALA A 1051 47.09 0.62 -47.84
C ALA A 1051 47.37 -0.23 -49.09
N ARG A 1052 46.49 -0.19 -50.09
CA ARG A 1052 46.71 -0.82 -51.40
C ARG A 1052 47.95 -0.27 -52.10
N ALA A 1053 48.10 1.05 -52.20
CA ALA A 1053 49.26 1.67 -52.83
C ALA A 1053 50.58 1.30 -52.14
N ILE A 1054 50.58 1.27 -50.80
CA ILE A 1054 51.74 0.81 -50.01
C ILE A 1054 52.08 -0.65 -50.34
N THR A 1055 51.06 -1.52 -50.36
CA THR A 1055 51.20 -2.95 -50.64
C THR A 1055 51.73 -3.19 -52.06
N ARG A 1056 51.23 -2.43 -53.03
CA ARG A 1056 51.66 -2.51 -54.44
C ARG A 1056 53.10 -2.05 -54.64
N ARG A 1057 53.50 -0.93 -54.03
CA ARG A 1057 54.91 -0.46 -54.05
C ARG A 1057 55.85 -1.53 -53.48
N ARG A 1058 55.42 -2.19 -52.39
CA ARG A 1058 56.21 -3.27 -51.77
C ARG A 1058 56.29 -4.51 -52.67
N LEU A 1059 55.20 -4.85 -53.34
CA LEU A 1059 55.16 -5.93 -54.33
C LEU A 1059 56.11 -5.67 -55.52
N GLU A 1060 56.16 -4.43 -56.03
CA GLU A 1060 57.11 -4.03 -57.08
C GLU A 1060 58.57 -4.22 -56.63
N GLN A 1061 58.93 -3.73 -55.44
CA GLN A 1061 60.27 -3.91 -54.86
C GLN A 1061 60.68 -5.38 -54.74
N ILE A 1062 59.74 -6.26 -54.38
CA ILE A 1062 60.02 -7.69 -54.22
C ILE A 1062 60.18 -8.39 -55.57
N ASN A 1063 59.41 -7.99 -56.59
CA ASN A 1063 59.59 -8.50 -57.95
C ASN A 1063 60.98 -8.12 -58.49
N ASP A 1064 61.40 -6.86 -58.34
CA ASP A 1064 62.72 -6.41 -58.80
C ASP A 1064 63.84 -7.16 -58.07
N ALA A 1065 63.74 -7.32 -56.75
CA ALA A 1065 64.70 -8.08 -55.96
C ALA A 1065 64.74 -9.58 -56.32
N GLN A 1066 63.62 -10.16 -56.75
CA GLN A 1066 63.58 -11.54 -57.23
C GLN A 1066 64.37 -11.70 -58.53
N PHE A 1067 64.25 -10.76 -59.47
CA PHE A 1067 65.01 -10.77 -60.72
C PHE A 1067 66.52 -10.66 -60.44
N GLU A 1068 66.94 -9.72 -59.59
CA GLU A 1068 68.36 -9.58 -59.20
C GLU A 1068 68.90 -10.83 -58.50
N TYR A 1069 68.12 -11.44 -57.60
CA TYR A 1069 68.52 -12.66 -56.89
C TYR A 1069 68.72 -13.85 -57.85
N ILE A 1070 67.84 -14.00 -58.84
CA ILE A 1070 67.94 -15.06 -59.88
C ILE A 1070 69.17 -14.83 -60.78
N GLU A 1071 69.46 -13.58 -61.17
CA GLU A 1071 70.67 -13.25 -61.95
C GLU A 1071 71.97 -13.53 -61.17
N ILE A 1072 71.97 -13.28 -59.85
CA ILE A 1072 73.12 -13.54 -58.97
C ILE A 1072 73.30 -15.05 -58.71
N GLU A 1073 72.24 -15.81 -58.40
CA GLU A 1073 72.35 -17.27 -58.26
C GLU A 1073 72.73 -17.95 -59.58
N GLY A 1074 72.22 -17.45 -60.71
CA GLY A 1074 72.56 -17.93 -62.05
C GLY A 1074 74.01 -17.66 -62.47
N SER A 1075 74.64 -16.61 -61.93
CA SER A 1075 76.07 -16.30 -62.19
C SER A 1075 77.03 -17.04 -61.24
N ILE A 1076 76.61 -17.33 -60.00
CA ILE A 1076 77.38 -18.16 -59.04
C ILE A 1076 77.39 -19.63 -59.49
N THR A 1077 76.26 -20.16 -59.96
CA THR A 1077 76.18 -21.55 -60.48
C THR A 1077 76.88 -21.76 -61.82
N ALA A 1078 77.24 -20.69 -62.53
CA ALA A 1078 78.04 -20.75 -63.76
C ALA A 1078 79.56 -20.61 -63.52
N THR A 1079 79.98 -20.33 -62.28
CA THR A 1079 81.40 -20.16 -61.90
C THR A 1079 81.94 -21.25 -60.95
N GLU A 1080 81.08 -22.15 -60.46
CA GLU A 1080 81.44 -23.49 -59.95
C GLU A 1080 81.41 -24.53 -61.09
#